data_AF-A0A2X0N1D6-F1
#
_entry.id   AF-A0A2X0N1D6-F1
#
_cell.length_a   1.000
_cell.length_b   1.000
_cell.length_c   1.000
_cell.angle_alpha   90.00
_cell.angle_beta   90.00
_cell.angle_gamma   90.00
#
_symmetry.space_group_name_H-M   'P 1'
#
loop_
_entity.id
_entity.type
_entity.pdbx_description
1 polymer ?
#
loop_
_entity_poly.entity_id
_entity_poly.type
_entity_poly.pdbx_seq_one_letter_code
_entity_poly.pdbx_strand_id
1 'polypeptide(L)'
;MSYRSQAHPYTSSSSTQAAPVPPRTSSDQHAQSSHHHRALPSSSRPSHLPTHTNHPITSDPHRSRSRSPSPTPRDRDRDWVDVYSPHEQGLPIYSTSSKSYSSYPGHHADSDAQMQVVDSSTARRRGGGAPYEGVNSHIAAEWDAHQGSEYRGENEHQFNTGQRGRSSSYDGDKGEKSIWPTSGIGIEGQVHETIAPSGKKEFYSANTAEGQKWNQLIPERTQSSTWLSYGGKQGGVVKEVMQELKPHIPLLVYTFLALFTRLYRIGANNTVVWDEAHFGKFGAYYLNRTFFFDVHPPLGKMLVGLAGALTGFNGSYDFPSGAPYPDHVPYTAMRVLLALPGVAMVPLAWGTALELRFSRWSTHIVTLMVLCDLAWLVISRFILLDSMLIFFTFTTVYFLACFNNTQRRPFEEEWWFFLTMTGISIGCVASVKWVGLFVTALVGIYTAEDLWNKLGDLRMPHRTYVRHWVARVLCLIIVPFCVYALTFKLHFLILNRSGSGDSQMSSLFQAHLAGNDFAQNPLEATFGSKITLKNMGFGGGLLHSHVQTYPVGSQQQQVTCYHYKDENNEFVITPTWEDPPLDEHEPLRYLKNGDVIRLVHVATGRNLHSHPFVAPVSKLNNEVSCYGNATVGDVNDYWIIEVVDDLMQGAKNKVTRVHSLSTRLRIKHQNTGCYLRAANAILPQWGFKQVEVSCDKANNQRDEHTYWNIESHWNDRLPAGDQKLYRSPFFRDFWHLNVAMMTSNNALVPDQDKEDSIASSPFEWPYLWNGMRMNGWGDDSIKYYLVGNAAVWWLSTTSLFVFIGALFWHLMRFQRNINDFAPGEWNHFLYVGKIGFGGWVLHYIPFLIMGRVTYLHHYLPTLWFSVILFGGLLDHFVFKSRRLTQRTKWIVFLAVSGSVLFTFWWFHETAFGIEGPATKLKYRTWRKLEFARLIDFMLGSFSSDLYFENRVYVKRSEL
;
A
#
# COMPACT_ATOMS: atom_id res chain seq x y z
N MET A 1 46.12 -8.63 -11.23
CA MET A 1 47.31 -8.70 -12.12
C MET A 1 47.16 -7.64 -13.20
N SER A 2 48.26 -7.11 -13.75
CA SER A 2 48.23 -5.95 -14.65
C SER A 2 47.87 -6.29 -16.09
N TYR A 3 47.30 -5.33 -16.82
CA TYR A 3 47.65 -5.10 -18.22
C TYR A 3 47.90 -3.61 -18.48
N ARG A 4 48.69 -3.31 -19.52
CA ARG A 4 49.30 -1.98 -19.77
C ARG A 4 48.47 -1.08 -20.68
N SER A 5 48.69 0.22 -20.52
CA SER A 5 48.39 1.26 -21.51
C SER A 5 49.30 1.20 -22.74
N GLN A 6 48.82 1.66 -23.88
CA GLN A 6 49.61 2.35 -24.90
C GLN A 6 48.82 3.54 -25.45
N ALA A 7 49.51 4.65 -25.66
CA ALA A 7 49.03 5.84 -26.36
C ALA A 7 50.24 6.55 -26.97
N HIS A 8 50.12 7.07 -28.20
CA HIS A 8 51.03 8.06 -28.78
C HIS A 8 50.35 8.80 -29.96
N PRO A 9 50.86 9.97 -30.40
CA PRO A 9 50.02 11.03 -30.93
C PRO A 9 50.28 11.36 -32.41
N TYR A 10 49.58 12.38 -32.93
CA TYR A 10 50.01 13.14 -34.10
C TYR A 10 49.98 14.66 -33.86
N THR A 11 50.80 15.38 -34.61
CA THR A 11 51.21 16.77 -34.38
C THR A 11 50.70 17.75 -35.44
N SER A 12 50.86 19.05 -35.18
CA SER A 12 50.29 20.17 -35.94
C SER A 12 51.32 20.98 -36.73
N SER A 13 50.95 21.49 -37.93
CA SER A 13 51.57 22.68 -38.54
C SER A 13 50.75 23.30 -39.70
N SER A 14 50.48 24.62 -39.60
CA SER A 14 50.44 25.70 -40.63
C SER A 14 50.25 25.40 -42.14
N SER A 15 49.55 26.21 -42.98
CA SER A 15 48.73 27.45 -42.85
C SER A 15 48.01 27.72 -44.23
N THR A 16 47.59 28.88 -44.79
CA THR A 16 47.77 30.36 -44.57
C THR A 16 46.77 31.18 -45.43
N GLN A 17 46.21 32.31 -44.92
CA GLN A 17 45.63 33.50 -45.62
C GLN A 17 44.47 33.33 -46.67
N ALA A 18 43.62 34.34 -47.02
CA ALA A 18 42.99 35.46 -46.28
C ALA A 18 41.90 36.24 -47.11
N ALA A 19 40.65 36.33 -46.59
CA ALA A 19 39.69 37.48 -46.70
C ALA A 19 39.11 37.92 -48.10
N PRO A 20 38.18 38.93 -48.22
CA PRO A 20 36.85 39.13 -47.59
C PRO A 20 35.69 39.62 -48.55
N VAL A 21 34.56 40.16 -48.00
CA VAL A 21 33.50 41.07 -48.63
C VAL A 21 32.32 40.39 -49.40
N PRO A 22 31.05 40.91 -49.43
CA PRO A 22 30.28 41.86 -48.58
C PRO A 22 28.93 41.32 -48.00
N PRO A 23 28.22 42.06 -47.12
CA PRO A 23 26.83 41.79 -46.71
C PRO A 23 25.74 42.50 -47.56
N ARG A 24 24.45 42.28 -47.25
CA ARG A 24 23.30 43.08 -47.71
C ARG A 24 22.41 43.54 -46.54
N THR A 25 21.75 44.68 -46.71
CA THR A 25 20.93 45.41 -45.73
C THR A 25 19.62 45.92 -46.37
N SER A 26 18.78 46.60 -45.57
CA SER A 26 17.50 47.28 -45.92
C SER A 26 16.37 46.36 -46.43
N SER A 27 15.16 46.30 -45.86
CA SER A 27 14.25 47.26 -45.20
C SER A 27 13.41 48.10 -46.16
N ASP A 28 12.08 48.03 -46.01
CA ASP A 28 11.16 49.13 -46.32
C ASP A 28 9.87 49.02 -45.49
N GLN A 29 9.16 50.14 -45.35
CA GLN A 29 7.89 50.26 -44.62
C GLN A 29 6.78 50.83 -45.53
N HIS A 30 5.52 50.46 -45.27
CA HIS A 30 4.33 51.34 -45.24
C HIS A 30 3.13 50.47 -44.79
N ALA A 31 2.33 50.88 -43.79
CA ALA A 31 1.13 51.73 -43.89
C ALA A 31 -0.02 51.07 -44.72
N GLN A 32 -1.32 51.16 -44.35
CA GLN A 32 -1.98 52.12 -43.45
C GLN A 32 -3.39 51.63 -43.00
N SER A 33 -3.95 52.24 -41.94
CA SER A 33 -5.41 52.34 -41.62
C SER A 33 -6.20 51.08 -41.17
N SER A 34 -7.38 51.17 -40.51
CA SER A 34 -7.87 52.12 -39.47
C SER A 34 -9.26 51.70 -38.92
N HIS A 35 -9.54 51.95 -37.63
CA HIS A 35 -10.90 52.04 -37.01
C HIS A 35 -11.78 50.74 -37.01
N HIS A 36 -12.86 50.58 -36.20
CA HIS A 36 -13.49 51.43 -35.16
C HIS A 36 -14.11 50.56 -34.03
N HIS A 37 -14.23 51.08 -32.79
CA HIS A 37 -15.04 50.47 -31.71
C HIS A 37 -16.56 50.71 -31.84
N ARG A 38 -17.39 49.75 -31.37
CA ARG A 38 -18.74 49.82 -30.72
C ARG A 38 -19.59 48.58 -31.11
N ALA A 39 -20.64 48.14 -30.39
CA ALA A 39 -21.09 48.29 -29.00
C ALA A 39 -22.20 47.26 -28.68
N LEU A 40 -22.64 47.16 -27.42
CA LEU A 40 -23.85 46.42 -27.00
C LEU A 40 -25.14 47.05 -27.56
N PRO A 41 -26.23 46.26 -27.67
CA PRO A 41 -27.43 46.58 -26.89
C PRO A 41 -27.99 45.37 -26.11
N SER A 42 -29.17 45.53 -25.48
CA SER A 42 -29.66 44.72 -24.35
C SER A 42 -31.13 44.29 -24.44
N SER A 43 -31.52 43.32 -23.59
CA SER A 43 -32.91 42.84 -23.32
C SER A 43 -33.55 41.98 -24.43
N SER A 44 -34.57 41.12 -24.19
CA SER A 44 -35.41 40.92 -22.99
C SER A 44 -35.90 39.44 -22.79
N ARG A 45 -36.57 39.18 -21.66
CA ARG A 45 -37.32 37.95 -21.24
C ARG A 45 -38.66 37.78 -22.03
N PRO A 46 -39.53 36.75 -21.87
CA PRO A 46 -39.69 35.78 -20.76
C PRO A 46 -40.08 34.31 -21.09
N SER A 47 -40.41 33.55 -20.04
CA SER A 47 -41.03 32.21 -19.98
C SER A 47 -42.56 32.19 -20.24
N HIS A 48 -43.19 31.00 -20.38
CA HIS A 48 -44.31 30.51 -19.51
C HIS A 48 -44.94 29.15 -19.94
N LEU A 49 -45.66 28.48 -19.01
CA LEU A 49 -46.64 27.39 -19.26
C LEU A 49 -48.07 27.94 -19.41
N PRO A 50 -49.00 27.17 -20.01
CA PRO A 50 -50.21 26.67 -19.30
C PRO A 50 -50.49 25.17 -19.61
N THR A 51 -51.05 24.25 -18.80
CA THR A 51 -52.14 24.16 -17.78
C THR A 51 -53.57 23.87 -18.29
N HIS A 52 -54.05 22.64 -18.01
CA HIS A 52 -55.44 22.11 -17.81
C HIS A 52 -56.70 22.80 -18.43
N THR A 53 -57.65 22.00 -18.97
CA THR A 53 -58.95 21.64 -18.30
C THR A 53 -59.94 20.74 -19.11
N ASN A 54 -60.56 19.76 -18.42
CA ASN A 54 -61.97 19.25 -18.41
C ASN A 54 -62.83 18.86 -19.66
N HIS A 55 -63.24 17.56 -19.71
CA HIS A 55 -64.60 17.01 -20.01
C HIS A 55 -65.27 17.20 -21.43
N PRO A 56 -66.45 16.58 -21.77
CA PRO A 56 -67.28 15.52 -21.12
C PRO A 56 -67.84 14.34 -22.01
N ILE A 57 -68.10 13.17 -21.38
CA ILE A 57 -69.33 12.28 -21.45
C ILE A 57 -69.76 11.55 -22.77
N THR A 58 -70.47 10.41 -22.60
CA THR A 58 -71.14 9.46 -23.55
C THR A 58 -70.29 8.30 -24.13
N SER A 59 -70.76 7.05 -24.27
CA SER A 59 -71.98 6.36 -23.74
C SER A 59 -71.81 4.82 -23.63
N ASP A 60 -72.64 4.18 -22.80
CA ASP A 60 -72.80 2.73 -22.50
C ASP A 60 -73.47 1.93 -23.66
N PRO A 61 -73.79 0.60 -23.58
CA PRO A 61 -73.28 -0.52 -22.74
C PRO A 61 -73.01 -1.85 -23.53
N HIS A 62 -72.57 -2.96 -22.88
CA HIS A 62 -73.23 -4.29 -22.98
C HIS A 62 -72.70 -5.41 -22.03
N ARG A 63 -73.65 -6.18 -21.45
CA ARG A 63 -73.55 -7.23 -20.40
C ARG A 63 -72.75 -8.52 -20.71
N SER A 64 -72.11 -9.10 -19.68
CA SER A 64 -72.29 -10.48 -19.09
C SER A 64 -71.17 -10.76 -18.04
N ARG A 65 -71.34 -11.30 -16.82
CA ARG A 65 -71.92 -12.57 -16.28
C ARG A 65 -71.26 -13.85 -16.87
N SER A 66 -70.74 -14.83 -16.11
CA SER A 66 -70.74 -15.04 -14.64
C SER A 66 -69.85 -16.19 -14.13
N ARG A 67 -69.51 -16.14 -12.82
CA ARG A 67 -69.23 -17.27 -11.88
C ARG A 67 -67.93 -18.09 -12.00
N SER A 68 -67.49 -18.54 -10.82
CA SER A 68 -66.39 -19.48 -10.53
C SER A 68 -66.90 -20.91 -10.29
N PRO A 69 -65.99 -21.90 -10.24
CA PRO A 69 -66.09 -22.94 -9.22
C PRO A 69 -64.75 -23.39 -8.60
N SER A 70 -64.83 -23.95 -7.40
CA SER A 70 -63.86 -24.91 -6.81
C SER A 70 -64.58 -26.25 -6.64
N PRO A 71 -63.90 -27.43 -6.64
CA PRO A 71 -63.67 -28.08 -5.33
C PRO A 71 -62.50 -29.10 -5.19
N THR A 72 -62.14 -29.36 -3.92
CA THR A 72 -61.66 -30.66 -3.33
C THR A 72 -60.24 -31.23 -3.63
N PRO A 73 -59.68 -32.06 -2.70
CA PRO A 73 -58.25 -32.44 -2.67
C PRO A 73 -57.95 -33.92 -3.02
N ARG A 74 -56.65 -34.27 -3.05
CA ARG A 74 -56.13 -35.66 -2.98
C ARG A 74 -54.76 -35.72 -2.27
N ASP A 75 -54.48 -36.89 -1.70
CA ASP A 75 -53.28 -37.20 -0.90
C ASP A 75 -51.97 -37.26 -1.70
N ARG A 76 -50.85 -37.08 -0.99
CA ARG A 76 -49.79 -38.10 -0.90
C ARG A 76 -48.69 -37.73 0.09
N ASP A 77 -48.44 -38.62 1.03
CA ASP A 77 -47.21 -38.62 1.83
C ASP A 77 -45.98 -38.77 0.93
N ARG A 78 -45.01 -37.87 1.10
CA ARG A 78 -43.60 -38.06 0.76
C ARG A 78 -42.75 -37.22 1.69
N ASP A 79 -41.90 -37.87 2.47
CA ASP A 79 -40.92 -37.22 3.32
C ASP A 79 -39.97 -36.37 2.48
N TRP A 80 -39.94 -35.06 2.75
CA TRP A 80 -38.93 -34.15 2.22
C TRP A 80 -37.96 -33.81 3.35
N VAL A 81 -36.83 -34.51 3.38
CA VAL A 81 -35.69 -34.15 4.22
C VAL A 81 -35.15 -32.81 3.74
N ASP A 82 -35.09 -31.81 4.62
CA ASP A 82 -34.47 -30.53 4.30
C ASP A 82 -32.94 -30.69 4.17
N VAL A 83 -32.38 -30.21 3.06
CA VAL A 83 -30.96 -30.33 2.70
C VAL A 83 -30.20 -29.04 3.03
N TYR A 84 -30.84 -28.06 3.69
CA TYR A 84 -30.26 -26.76 4.06
C TYR A 84 -30.32 -26.43 5.56
N SER A 85 -30.46 -27.44 6.43
CA SER A 85 -30.21 -27.28 7.87
C SER A 85 -28.71 -26.96 8.15
N PRO A 86 -28.37 -26.17 9.17
CA PRO A 86 -26.98 -25.98 9.61
C PRO A 86 -26.30 -27.28 10.05
N HIS A 87 -24.97 -27.30 10.04
CA HIS A 87 -24.19 -28.36 10.67
C HIS A 87 -24.23 -28.23 12.20
N GLU A 88 -25.03 -29.09 12.85
CA GLU A 88 -24.84 -29.44 14.25
C GLU A 88 -24.08 -30.78 14.36
N GLN A 89 -23.14 -30.87 15.30
CA GLN A 89 -22.44 -32.12 15.62
C GLN A 89 -23.30 -32.90 16.63
N GLY A 90 -23.68 -34.13 16.27
CA GLY A 90 -24.76 -34.83 16.97
C GLY A 90 -24.35 -35.54 18.27
N LEU A 91 -25.32 -35.64 19.18
CA LEU A 91 -25.38 -36.60 20.29
C LEU A 91 -26.73 -37.36 20.23
N PRO A 92 -26.84 -38.57 20.83
CA PRO A 92 -27.84 -39.55 20.42
C PRO A 92 -29.28 -39.26 20.88
N ILE A 93 -30.22 -39.78 20.09
CA ILE A 93 -31.67 -39.63 20.24
C ILE A 93 -32.18 -40.39 21.48
N TYR A 94 -33.00 -39.72 22.29
CA TYR A 94 -34.03 -40.36 23.12
C TYR A 94 -35.38 -39.74 22.83
N SER A 95 -36.36 -40.56 22.46
CA SER A 95 -37.74 -40.14 22.21
C SER A 95 -38.59 -40.28 23.46
N THR A 96 -39.37 -39.24 23.81
CA THR A 96 -40.52 -39.37 24.71
C THR A 96 -41.71 -38.55 24.19
N SER A 97 -42.90 -39.13 24.34
CA SER A 97 -44.17 -38.56 23.89
C SER A 97 -44.57 -37.37 24.78
N SER A 98 -45.01 -36.27 24.16
CA SER A 98 -45.74 -35.23 24.89
C SER A 98 -47.14 -35.72 25.27
N LYS A 99 -47.49 -35.59 26.55
CA LYS A 99 -48.86 -35.55 27.04
C LYS A 99 -48.99 -34.42 28.05
N SER A 100 -50.10 -33.69 27.97
CA SER A 100 -50.48 -32.64 28.91
C SER A 100 -50.96 -33.22 30.24
N TYR A 101 -50.79 -32.47 31.33
CA TYR A 101 -51.86 -32.13 32.27
C TYR A 101 -51.42 -30.98 33.19
N SER A 102 -52.37 -30.29 33.80
CA SER A 102 -52.16 -29.15 34.71
C SER A 102 -52.60 -29.46 36.14
N SER A 103 -51.81 -29.12 37.15
CA SER A 103 -52.31 -28.81 38.51
C SER A 103 -51.25 -28.18 39.43
N TYR A 104 -51.65 -27.11 40.14
CA TYR A 104 -51.14 -26.72 41.47
C TYR A 104 -51.82 -27.63 42.53
N PRO A 105 -51.39 -27.72 43.83
CA PRO A 105 -50.84 -26.65 44.68
C PRO A 105 -49.78 -27.06 45.74
N GLY A 106 -49.41 -26.16 46.68
CA GLY A 106 -49.03 -26.58 48.04
C GLY A 106 -47.81 -25.95 48.75
N HIS A 107 -47.95 -24.70 49.23
CA HIS A 107 -47.46 -24.07 50.48
C HIS A 107 -46.30 -24.64 51.38
N HIS A 108 -45.67 -23.68 52.12
CA HIS A 108 -44.80 -23.79 53.33
C HIS A 108 -43.35 -24.28 53.12
N ALA A 109 -42.35 -23.87 53.92
CA ALA A 109 -42.14 -22.70 54.82
C ALA A 109 -40.64 -22.60 55.21
N ASP A 110 -40.28 -21.55 55.98
CA ASP A 110 -39.02 -21.37 56.74
C ASP A 110 -37.70 -21.20 55.94
N SER A 111 -36.72 -20.39 56.37
CA SER A 111 -36.72 -19.27 57.34
C SER A 111 -35.45 -18.42 57.18
N ASP A 112 -35.57 -17.09 57.15
CA ASP A 112 -34.42 -16.17 57.26
C ASP A 112 -33.88 -16.07 58.69
N ALA A 113 -32.56 -15.99 58.85
CA ALA A 113 -31.91 -15.54 60.09
C ALA A 113 -30.65 -14.73 59.77
N GLN A 114 -30.52 -13.56 60.39
CA GLN A 114 -29.43 -12.60 60.15
C GLN A 114 -28.16 -12.97 60.92
N MET A 115 -27.01 -12.46 60.48
CA MET A 115 -25.90 -12.17 61.39
C MET A 115 -25.15 -10.90 60.96
N GLN A 116 -24.89 -10.00 61.91
CA GLN A 116 -24.18 -8.75 61.71
C GLN A 116 -23.37 -8.39 62.97
N VAL A 117 -22.23 -7.70 62.78
CA VAL A 117 -21.58 -6.78 63.75
C VAL A 117 -20.89 -7.39 64.99
N VAL A 118 -19.55 -7.34 64.99
CA VAL A 118 -18.61 -7.13 66.15
C VAL A 118 -18.49 -8.29 67.17
N ASP A 119 -17.35 -8.58 67.81
CA ASP A 119 -16.03 -7.91 67.90
C ASP A 119 -14.92 -8.78 67.19
N SER A 120 -13.61 -8.87 67.47
CA SER A 120 -12.72 -8.36 68.53
C SER A 120 -11.26 -8.13 68.08
N SER A 121 -10.42 -7.63 69.00
CA SER A 121 -9.10 -7.04 68.71
C SER A 121 -7.93 -7.61 69.56
N THR A 122 -6.73 -7.08 69.31
CA THR A 122 -5.51 -7.04 70.16
C THR A 122 -4.44 -8.15 70.10
N ALA A 123 -3.18 -7.67 70.15
CA ALA A 123 -2.01 -8.23 70.85
C ALA A 123 -1.21 -9.41 70.22
N ARG A 124 0.13 -9.49 70.33
CA ARG A 124 1.16 -8.57 70.91
C ARG A 124 2.61 -8.94 70.48
N ARG A 125 3.42 -7.92 70.12
CA ARG A 125 4.87 -7.67 70.48
C ARG A 125 5.93 -8.77 70.17
N ARG A 126 7.26 -8.52 70.10
CA ARG A 126 8.21 -7.38 70.13
C ARG A 126 9.46 -7.88 69.33
N GLY A 127 10.39 -7.11 68.75
CA GLY A 127 10.99 -5.79 69.04
C GLY A 127 12.52 -5.99 69.18
N GLY A 128 13.45 -5.06 68.90
CA GLY A 128 13.41 -3.69 68.37
C GLY A 128 14.84 -3.09 68.32
N GLY A 129 15.03 -1.87 67.79
CA GLY A 129 16.33 -1.18 67.73
C GLY A 129 16.29 0.11 66.89
N ALA A 130 17.10 1.12 67.24
CA ALA A 130 17.18 2.48 66.66
C ALA A 130 18.58 3.09 67.02
N PRO A 131 18.89 4.41 67.01
CA PRO A 131 18.22 5.62 66.45
C PRO A 131 19.20 6.61 65.72
N TYR A 132 18.76 7.88 65.46
CA TYR A 132 19.55 9.11 65.17
C TYR A 132 20.26 9.23 63.78
N GLU A 133 20.53 10.40 63.16
CA GLU A 133 20.07 11.83 63.19
C GLU A 133 20.77 12.58 62.00
N GLY A 134 20.45 13.79 61.48
CA GLY A 134 19.31 14.75 61.57
C GLY A 134 19.77 16.23 61.39
N VAL A 135 18.82 17.16 61.13
CA VAL A 135 18.99 18.66 61.14
C VAL A 135 19.85 19.22 59.95
N ASN A 136 19.64 20.40 59.31
CA ASN A 136 19.10 21.71 59.72
C ASN A 136 18.32 22.49 58.60
N SER A 137 17.80 23.69 58.91
CA SER A 137 16.99 24.56 58.03
C SER A 137 17.20 26.07 58.30
N HIS A 138 16.87 26.98 57.37
CA HIS A 138 16.82 28.44 57.61
C HIS A 138 15.87 29.23 56.67
N ILE A 139 15.02 30.10 57.26
CA ILE A 139 14.65 31.52 56.91
C ILE A 139 14.08 31.83 55.49
N ALA A 140 13.08 32.71 55.22
CA ALA A 140 11.92 33.39 55.87
C ALA A 140 11.73 34.84 55.31
N ALA A 141 10.53 35.46 55.50
CA ALA A 141 10.10 36.83 55.08
C ALA A 141 9.80 37.04 53.56
N GLU A 142 8.99 38.00 53.04
CA GLU A 142 7.91 38.91 53.55
C GLU A 142 7.02 39.40 52.35
N TRP A 143 5.69 39.67 52.49
CA TRP A 143 4.94 40.96 52.64
C TRP A 143 5.18 42.04 51.54
N ASP A 144 4.23 42.86 51.02
CA ASP A 144 2.75 43.05 51.15
C ASP A 144 2.28 44.06 50.03
N ALA A 145 1.03 44.50 49.75
CA ALA A 145 -0.39 44.18 50.09
C ALA A 145 -1.38 45.00 49.19
N HIS A 146 -2.70 44.88 49.44
CA HIS A 146 -3.86 45.72 48.99
C HIS A 146 -4.33 45.59 47.50
N GLN A 147 -5.62 45.65 47.13
CA GLN A 147 -6.97 45.68 47.77
C GLN A 147 -8.03 45.36 46.67
N GLY A 148 -9.35 45.12 46.86
CA GLY A 148 -10.22 44.99 48.05
C GLY A 148 -11.73 45.06 47.68
N SER A 149 -12.64 44.59 48.56
CA SER A 149 -14.14 44.72 48.54
C SER A 149 -14.97 43.96 47.46
N GLU A 150 -16.20 43.44 47.69
CA GLU A 150 -17.01 43.22 48.92
C GLU A 150 -18.20 42.21 48.80
N TYR A 151 -18.63 41.66 49.95
CA TYR A 151 -19.95 41.15 50.41
C TYR A 151 -20.73 39.87 49.93
N ARG A 152 -21.41 39.30 50.96
CA ARG A 152 -22.45 38.23 51.14
C ARG A 152 -23.59 38.12 50.10
N GLY A 153 -24.40 37.04 50.07
CA GLY A 153 -24.41 35.77 50.82
C GLY A 153 -25.80 35.06 50.93
N GLU A 154 -25.78 33.78 51.35
CA GLU A 154 -26.85 32.91 51.93
C GLU A 154 -28.22 32.57 51.24
N ASN A 155 -28.46 31.24 51.17
CA ASN A 155 -29.68 30.47 51.48
C ASN A 155 -30.91 30.36 50.52
N GLU A 156 -31.68 29.27 50.75
CA GLU A 156 -32.77 28.73 49.93
C GLU A 156 -34.17 29.29 50.29
N HIS A 157 -35.17 29.16 49.39
CA HIS A 157 -36.32 28.25 49.61
C HIS A 157 -37.49 28.32 48.58
N GLN A 158 -38.26 27.23 48.57
CA GLN A 158 -39.72 27.08 48.34
C GLN A 158 -40.40 27.10 46.95
N PHE A 159 -41.35 26.17 46.84
CA PHE A 159 -42.39 26.00 45.82
C PHE A 159 -43.56 27.00 46.03
N ASN A 160 -44.30 27.32 44.96
CA ASN A 160 -45.74 27.00 44.94
C ASN A 160 -46.42 27.07 43.55
N THR A 161 -47.01 25.93 43.16
CA THR A 161 -48.41 25.68 42.74
C THR A 161 -49.26 26.80 42.09
N GLY A 162 -49.97 26.46 41.01
CA GLY A 162 -51.14 27.19 40.52
C GLY A 162 -51.91 26.44 39.40
N GLN A 163 -53.11 25.93 39.69
CA GLN A 163 -53.95 25.20 38.72
C GLN A 163 -55.01 26.08 38.04
N ARG A 164 -55.33 25.75 36.77
CA ARG A 164 -56.65 25.77 36.06
C ARG A 164 -56.43 26.10 34.57
N GLY A 165 -57.09 25.49 33.58
CA GLY A 165 -58.03 24.37 33.59
C GLY A 165 -59.30 24.65 32.76
N ARG A 166 -59.43 24.05 31.57
CA ARG A 166 -60.70 23.95 30.81
C ARG A 166 -60.66 22.83 29.75
N SER A 167 -61.78 22.61 29.07
CA SER A 167 -62.22 21.27 28.63
C SER A 167 -62.59 21.14 27.15
N SER A 168 -62.45 19.92 26.62
CA SER A 168 -63.34 19.26 25.64
C SER A 168 -63.48 19.83 24.22
N SER A 169 -63.00 19.07 23.23
CA SER A 169 -63.92 18.29 22.38
C SER A 169 -63.23 17.04 21.82
N TYR A 170 -64.02 16.00 21.49
CA TYR A 170 -63.60 14.95 20.56
C TYR A 170 -63.74 15.47 19.13
N ASP A 171 -62.82 15.09 18.25
CA ASP A 171 -63.21 14.36 17.03
C ASP A 171 -62.03 13.47 16.58
N GLY A 172 -62.28 12.47 15.73
CA GLY A 172 -61.29 11.45 15.40
C GLY A 172 -61.12 11.16 13.92
N ASP A 173 -59.88 10.97 13.47
CA ASP A 173 -59.58 10.28 12.22
C ASP A 173 -58.31 9.42 12.33
N LYS A 174 -58.22 8.37 11.51
CA LYS A 174 -57.20 7.31 11.56
C LYS A 174 -56.10 7.54 10.52
N GLY A 175 -55.04 8.22 10.91
CA GLY A 175 -53.78 8.27 10.15
C GLY A 175 -52.74 7.28 10.68
N GLU A 176 -52.48 6.18 9.96
CA GLU A 176 -51.32 5.33 10.23
C GLU A 176 -50.03 6.13 9.99
N LYS A 177 -49.24 6.35 11.05
CA LYS A 177 -47.91 6.96 10.92
C LYS A 177 -46.92 5.90 10.46
N SER A 178 -46.41 6.05 9.23
CA SER A 178 -45.35 5.22 8.67
C SER A 178 -44.08 5.30 9.53
N ILE A 179 -43.75 4.20 10.20
CA ILE A 179 -42.47 4.03 10.88
C ILE A 179 -41.42 3.75 9.81
N TRP A 180 -40.49 4.69 9.63
CA TRP A 180 -39.32 4.49 8.77
C TRP A 180 -38.42 3.42 9.37
N PRO A 181 -37.96 2.42 8.60
CA PRO A 181 -36.88 1.56 9.03
C PRO A 181 -35.57 2.35 9.04
N THR A 182 -35.19 2.86 10.21
CA THR A 182 -33.78 3.17 10.51
C THR A 182 -32.93 1.94 10.19
N SER A 183 -31.68 2.14 9.76
CA SER A 183 -30.74 1.07 9.39
C SER A 183 -30.28 0.25 10.61
N GLY A 184 -31.19 -0.55 11.17
CA GLY A 184 -31.01 -1.32 12.39
C GLY A 184 -30.50 -2.74 12.12
N ILE A 185 -29.28 -3.02 12.58
CA ILE A 185 -28.76 -4.38 12.73
C ILE A 185 -29.16 -4.84 14.13
N GLY A 186 -30.19 -5.70 14.27
CA GLY A 186 -30.96 -5.73 15.54
C GLY A 186 -31.73 -6.99 15.98
N ILE A 187 -31.27 -8.19 15.63
CA ILE A 187 -31.64 -9.49 16.27
C ILE A 187 -33.09 -10.01 16.03
N GLU A 188 -33.18 -11.24 15.54
CA GLU A 188 -34.13 -12.25 16.06
C GLU A 188 -33.37 -13.58 16.22
N GLY A 189 -33.73 -14.36 17.26
CA GLY A 189 -32.98 -15.54 17.72
C GLY A 189 -32.66 -15.45 19.21
N GLN A 190 -33.30 -16.31 20.01
CA GLN A 190 -33.25 -16.25 21.48
C GLN A 190 -31.93 -16.76 22.06
N VAL A 191 -31.54 -16.20 23.20
CA VAL A 191 -30.47 -16.70 24.08
C VAL A 191 -31.05 -16.83 25.49
N HIS A 192 -30.90 -17.99 26.13
CA HIS A 192 -31.11 -18.13 27.57
C HIS A 192 -29.87 -17.61 28.30
N GLU A 193 -30.07 -16.76 29.30
CA GLU A 193 -28.97 -16.29 30.16
C GLU A 193 -28.46 -17.39 31.09
N THR A 194 -27.16 -17.38 31.39
CA THR A 194 -26.68 -17.48 32.79
C THR A 194 -25.19 -17.12 32.92
N ILE A 195 -24.94 -16.02 33.63
CA ILE A 195 -23.84 -15.81 34.61
C ILE A 195 -22.37 -15.85 34.11
N ALA A 196 -21.57 -14.91 34.65
CA ALA A 196 -20.13 -14.74 34.40
C ALA A 196 -19.33 -14.82 35.75
N PRO A 197 -18.01 -14.54 35.85
CA PRO A 197 -17.09 -15.64 36.11
C PRO A 197 -16.16 -15.50 37.34
N SER A 198 -15.72 -16.64 37.87
CA SER A 198 -14.58 -16.80 38.79
C SER A 198 -13.95 -18.20 38.60
N GLY A 199 -12.68 -18.47 38.89
CA GLY A 199 -11.62 -17.59 39.36
C GLY A 199 -10.52 -18.37 40.07
N LYS A 200 -9.26 -18.18 39.66
CA LYS A 200 -8.02 -18.85 40.13
C LYS A 200 -7.84 -20.35 39.75
N LYS A 201 -6.57 -20.72 39.60
CA LYS A 201 -6.03 -22.09 39.70
C LYS A 201 -5.01 -22.08 40.83
N GLU A 202 -5.13 -22.98 41.81
CA GLU A 202 -4.06 -23.32 42.74
C GLU A 202 -3.94 -24.85 42.79
N PHE A 203 -2.72 -25.34 43.00
CA PHE A 203 -2.32 -26.75 42.96
C PHE A 203 -1.77 -27.10 44.35
N TYR A 204 -2.14 -28.23 44.97
CA TYR A 204 -1.19 -29.00 45.80
C TYR A 204 -1.73 -30.38 46.23
N SER A 205 -0.78 -31.33 46.32
CA SER A 205 -0.66 -32.47 47.25
C SER A 205 -1.93 -33.20 47.72
N ALA A 206 -2.05 -34.47 47.31
CA ALA A 206 -2.80 -35.47 48.07
C ALA A 206 -1.88 -36.14 49.11
N ASN A 207 -2.38 -36.36 50.34
CA ASN A 207 -2.00 -37.46 51.26
C ASN A 207 -2.73 -37.35 52.62
N THR A 208 -3.85 -38.05 52.79
CA THR A 208 -4.39 -38.42 54.13
C THR A 208 -5.42 -39.57 54.00
N ALA A 209 -5.72 -40.25 55.10
CA ALA A 209 -6.23 -41.63 55.12
C ALA A 209 -7.76 -41.82 54.90
N GLU A 210 -8.41 -41.01 54.06
CA GLU A 210 -9.79 -41.28 53.62
C GLU A 210 -9.86 -41.93 52.22
N GLY A 211 -8.74 -41.99 51.49
CA GLY A 211 -8.64 -42.47 50.10
C GLY A 211 -8.79 -43.99 49.87
N GLN A 212 -9.48 -44.74 50.74
CA GLN A 212 -9.63 -46.20 50.63
C GLN A 212 -11.07 -46.73 50.67
N LYS A 213 -12.11 -45.88 50.63
CA LYS A 213 -13.52 -46.35 50.71
C LYS A 213 -14.49 -45.84 49.62
N TRP A 214 -13.97 -45.32 48.50
CA TRP A 214 -14.78 -44.80 47.36
C TRP A 214 -14.47 -45.41 45.98
N ASN A 215 -13.59 -46.42 45.90
CA ASN A 215 -13.12 -47.01 44.62
C ASN A 215 -14.13 -47.99 43.96
N GLN A 216 -15.39 -47.62 43.81
CA GLN A 216 -16.39 -48.41 43.05
C GLN A 216 -17.32 -47.60 42.12
N LEU A 217 -17.23 -46.26 42.06
CA LEU A 217 -18.07 -45.42 41.18
C LEU A 217 -17.27 -44.35 40.41
N ILE A 218 -16.17 -44.75 39.78
CA ILE A 218 -15.39 -43.90 38.85
C ILE A 218 -15.02 -44.73 37.60
N PRO A 219 -15.52 -44.39 36.40
CA PRO A 219 -15.00 -44.93 35.14
C PRO A 219 -13.56 -44.43 34.90
N GLU A 220 -12.65 -45.34 34.52
CA GLU A 220 -11.23 -45.01 34.43
C GLU A 220 -10.87 -44.04 33.29
N ARG A 221 -9.82 -43.26 33.54
CA ARG A 221 -9.17 -42.36 32.60
C ARG A 221 -8.33 -43.15 31.58
N THR A 222 -8.95 -43.71 30.55
CA THR A 222 -8.27 -44.48 29.50
C THR A 222 -7.44 -43.59 28.57
N GLN A 223 -6.16 -43.43 28.89
CA GLN A 223 -5.12 -43.00 27.95
C GLN A 223 -4.23 -44.18 27.54
N SER A 224 -4.75 -45.06 26.68
CA SER A 224 -3.94 -45.91 25.81
C SER A 224 -4.73 -46.34 24.57
N SER A 225 -4.07 -46.42 23.43
CA SER A 225 -4.71 -46.68 22.13
C SER A 225 -4.93 -48.18 21.90
N THR A 226 -6.16 -48.67 22.04
CA THR A 226 -6.56 -50.04 21.69
C THR A 226 -6.71 -50.22 20.18
N TRP A 227 -5.60 -50.14 19.44
CA TRP A 227 -5.46 -50.53 18.03
C TRP A 227 -5.58 -52.06 17.81
N LEU A 228 -6.51 -52.74 18.51
CA LEU A 228 -6.52 -54.20 18.61
C LEU A 228 -7.90 -54.86 18.81
N SER A 229 -8.97 -54.28 18.25
CA SER A 229 -10.17 -55.07 17.90
C SER A 229 -11.01 -54.41 16.80
N TYR A 230 -10.71 -54.71 15.54
CA TYR A 230 -11.66 -54.55 14.42
C TYR A 230 -11.45 -55.64 13.36
N GLY A 231 -11.66 -56.89 13.77
CA GLY A 231 -11.69 -58.05 12.89
C GLY A 231 -12.86 -57.98 11.90
N GLY A 232 -12.62 -57.33 10.75
CA GLY A 232 -13.52 -57.34 9.59
C GLY A 232 -14.35 -56.08 9.37
N LYS A 233 -13.73 -55.00 8.84
CA LYS A 233 -14.33 -54.00 7.91
C LYS A 233 -13.31 -52.95 7.40
N GLN A 234 -12.26 -53.36 6.68
CA GLN A 234 -11.36 -52.40 6.00
C GLN A 234 -12.12 -51.44 5.06
N GLY A 235 -13.21 -51.89 4.42
CA GLY A 235 -14.10 -51.05 3.61
C GLY A 235 -15.07 -50.15 4.38
N GLY A 236 -15.00 -50.10 5.71
CA GLY A 236 -15.73 -49.15 6.56
C GLY A 236 -14.97 -47.83 6.69
N VAL A 237 -13.78 -47.88 7.30
CA VAL A 237 -12.90 -46.72 7.52
C VAL A 237 -12.63 -45.94 6.23
N VAL A 238 -12.39 -46.64 5.12
CA VAL A 238 -12.18 -46.00 3.80
C VAL A 238 -13.43 -45.22 3.34
N LYS A 239 -14.65 -45.67 3.64
CA LYS A 239 -15.88 -44.95 3.31
C LYS A 239 -16.11 -43.73 4.19
N GLU A 240 -15.77 -43.81 5.47
CA GLU A 240 -15.86 -42.69 6.42
C GLU A 240 -14.87 -41.59 6.02
N VAL A 241 -13.60 -41.94 5.82
CA VAL A 241 -12.56 -41.02 5.31
C VAL A 241 -12.93 -40.44 3.94
N MET A 242 -13.53 -41.22 3.03
CA MET A 242 -14.04 -40.70 1.75
C MET A 242 -15.25 -39.77 1.89
N GLN A 243 -16.05 -39.89 2.95
CA GLN A 243 -17.16 -38.96 3.23
C GLN A 243 -16.65 -37.65 3.81
N GLU A 244 -15.69 -37.69 4.74
CA GLU A 244 -15.03 -36.51 5.31
C GLU A 244 -14.21 -35.75 4.26
N LEU A 245 -13.50 -36.44 3.37
CA LEU A 245 -12.75 -35.81 2.27
C LEU A 245 -13.67 -35.19 1.20
N LYS A 246 -14.93 -35.63 1.07
CA LYS A 246 -15.82 -35.28 -0.05
C LYS A 246 -16.02 -33.76 -0.27
N PRO A 247 -16.16 -32.91 0.76
CA PRO A 247 -16.26 -31.45 0.58
C PRO A 247 -14.93 -30.81 0.12
N HIS A 248 -13.80 -31.46 0.39
CA HIS A 248 -12.45 -30.96 0.10
C HIS A 248 -11.92 -31.42 -1.27
N ILE A 249 -12.51 -32.45 -1.90
CA ILE A 249 -12.12 -32.92 -3.24
C ILE A 249 -12.01 -31.77 -4.28
N PRO A 250 -12.97 -30.84 -4.40
CA PRO A 250 -12.85 -29.74 -5.36
C PRO A 250 -11.62 -28.85 -5.09
N LEU A 251 -11.36 -28.53 -3.83
CA LEU A 251 -10.21 -27.72 -3.41
C LEU A 251 -8.88 -28.40 -3.76
N LEU A 252 -8.77 -29.72 -3.54
CA LEU A 252 -7.61 -30.52 -3.91
C LEU A 252 -7.42 -30.56 -5.44
N VAL A 253 -8.49 -30.76 -6.20
CA VAL A 253 -8.45 -30.75 -7.67
C VAL A 253 -8.03 -29.38 -8.21
N TYR A 254 -8.60 -28.28 -7.71
CA TYR A 254 -8.20 -26.93 -8.11
C TYR A 254 -6.75 -26.60 -7.71
N THR A 255 -6.27 -27.11 -6.57
CA THR A 255 -4.87 -26.95 -6.15
C THR A 255 -3.92 -27.72 -7.07
N PHE A 256 -4.26 -28.95 -7.46
CA PHE A 256 -3.49 -29.72 -8.45
C PHE A 256 -3.48 -29.04 -9.83
N LEU A 257 -4.62 -28.54 -10.30
CA LEU A 257 -4.71 -27.79 -11.55
C LEU A 257 -3.94 -26.46 -11.48
N ALA A 258 -3.87 -25.80 -10.32
CA ALA A 258 -3.06 -24.61 -10.11
C ALA A 258 -1.56 -24.94 -10.18
N LEU A 259 -1.11 -25.99 -9.48
CA LEU A 259 0.26 -26.51 -9.58
C LEU A 259 0.63 -26.83 -11.04
N PHE A 260 -0.21 -27.57 -11.75
CA PHE A 260 0.01 -27.88 -13.17
C PHE A 260 0.08 -26.61 -14.02
N THR A 261 -0.94 -25.75 -13.98
CA THR A 261 -1.01 -24.56 -14.87
C THR A 261 0.08 -23.52 -14.60
N ARG A 262 0.56 -23.36 -13.37
CA ARG A 262 1.67 -22.43 -13.09
C ARG A 262 3.03 -23.08 -13.36
N LEU A 263 3.26 -24.33 -12.96
CA LEU A 263 4.60 -24.94 -13.04
C LEU A 263 4.91 -25.62 -14.40
N TYR A 264 3.90 -25.93 -15.22
CA TYR A 264 4.10 -26.47 -16.57
C TYR A 264 5.02 -25.57 -17.40
N ARG A 265 6.09 -26.15 -17.97
CA ARG A 265 7.09 -25.47 -18.82
C ARG A 265 7.73 -24.19 -18.22
N ILE A 266 7.77 -24.04 -16.90
CA ILE A 266 8.27 -22.81 -16.25
C ILE A 266 9.75 -22.47 -16.53
N GLY A 267 10.57 -23.50 -16.81
CA GLY A 267 11.96 -23.37 -17.25
C GLY A 267 12.16 -23.31 -18.78
N ALA A 268 11.10 -23.23 -19.60
CA ALA A 268 11.25 -23.37 -21.05
C ALA A 268 11.97 -22.20 -21.73
N ASN A 269 11.82 -20.97 -21.23
CA ASN A 269 12.61 -19.83 -21.67
C ASN A 269 13.80 -19.61 -20.73
N ASN A 270 15.00 -19.76 -21.28
CA ASN A 270 16.29 -19.57 -20.62
C ASN A 270 16.80 -18.11 -20.67
N THR A 271 15.98 -17.13 -21.07
CA THR A 271 16.34 -15.70 -21.01
C THR A 271 15.67 -14.96 -19.85
N VAL A 272 16.34 -13.92 -19.37
CA VAL A 272 15.83 -12.94 -18.39
C VAL A 272 14.65 -12.17 -19.00
N VAL A 273 13.47 -12.24 -18.38
CA VAL A 273 12.27 -11.53 -18.87
C VAL A 273 12.10 -10.13 -18.24
N TRP A 274 11.08 -9.40 -18.71
CA TRP A 274 10.60 -8.12 -18.18
C TRP A 274 10.46 -8.17 -16.65
N ASP A 275 11.00 -7.15 -15.97
CA ASP A 275 11.15 -6.97 -14.52
C ASP A 275 11.82 -8.09 -13.70
N GLU A 276 11.95 -9.30 -14.23
CA GLU A 276 12.84 -10.34 -13.71
C GLU A 276 14.31 -9.88 -13.75
N ALA A 277 14.65 -8.99 -14.69
CA ALA A 277 15.91 -8.23 -14.68
C ALA A 277 16.11 -7.39 -13.40
N HIS A 278 15.07 -6.70 -12.93
CA HIS A 278 15.12 -5.86 -11.74
C HIS A 278 15.07 -6.69 -10.46
N PHE A 279 14.04 -7.54 -10.32
CA PHE A 279 13.80 -8.29 -9.09
C PHE A 279 14.78 -9.44 -8.87
N GLY A 280 15.28 -10.07 -9.94
CA GLY A 280 16.38 -11.04 -9.86
C GLY A 280 17.67 -10.39 -9.34
N LYS A 281 18.03 -9.22 -9.88
CA LYS A 281 19.20 -8.44 -9.42
C LYS A 281 19.06 -7.98 -7.96
N PHE A 282 17.87 -7.51 -7.56
CA PHE A 282 17.60 -7.19 -6.16
C PHE A 282 17.68 -8.43 -5.24
N GLY A 283 17.31 -9.62 -5.73
CA GLY A 283 17.55 -10.89 -5.06
C GLY A 283 19.04 -11.19 -4.88
N ALA A 284 19.84 -10.99 -5.93
CA ALA A 284 21.30 -11.13 -5.88
C ALA A 284 21.94 -10.18 -4.85
N TYR A 285 21.46 -8.94 -4.74
CA TYR A 285 21.94 -8.00 -3.72
C TYR A 285 21.72 -8.46 -2.28
N TYR A 286 20.61 -9.15 -1.96
CA TYR A 286 20.43 -9.75 -0.63
C TYR A 286 21.40 -10.90 -0.33
N LEU A 287 21.75 -11.70 -1.34
CA LEU A 287 22.74 -12.78 -1.22
C LEU A 287 24.15 -12.20 -1.04
N ASN A 288 24.50 -11.20 -1.85
CA ASN A 288 25.77 -10.48 -1.79
C ASN A 288 25.89 -9.55 -0.56
N ARG A 289 24.77 -9.28 0.14
CA ARG A 289 24.59 -8.33 1.25
C ARG A 289 24.89 -6.87 0.92
N THR A 290 24.91 -6.51 -0.36
CA THR A 290 25.19 -5.16 -0.88
C THR A 290 23.94 -4.29 -0.80
N PHE A 291 24.02 -3.14 -0.13
CA PHE A 291 22.91 -2.22 0.01
C PHE A 291 22.48 -1.65 -1.35
N PHE A 292 21.17 -1.49 -1.53
CA PHE A 292 20.58 -0.93 -2.74
C PHE A 292 19.30 -0.17 -2.39
N PHE A 293 18.92 0.75 -3.28
CA PHE A 293 17.70 1.53 -3.19
C PHE A 293 16.69 1.08 -4.25
N ASP A 294 15.40 1.05 -3.89
CA ASP A 294 14.28 0.74 -4.77
C ASP A 294 13.01 1.42 -4.24
N VAL A 295 12.07 1.77 -5.13
CA VAL A 295 10.81 2.46 -4.80
C VAL A 295 9.76 1.57 -4.12
N HIS A 296 9.99 0.26 -4.02
CA HIS A 296 9.06 -0.67 -3.37
C HIS A 296 9.56 -1.14 -1.99
N PRO A 297 8.66 -1.43 -1.03
CA PRO A 297 9.03 -2.06 0.23
C PRO A 297 9.76 -3.41 0.08
N PRO A 298 10.47 -3.89 1.13
CA PRO A 298 11.52 -4.88 0.94
C PRO A 298 11.06 -6.34 0.88
N LEU A 299 9.88 -6.70 1.42
CA LEU A 299 9.49 -8.11 1.62
C LEU A 299 9.49 -8.92 0.33
N GLY A 300 8.91 -8.38 -0.74
CA GLY A 300 8.85 -9.09 -2.03
C GLY A 300 10.25 -9.42 -2.56
N LYS A 301 11.18 -8.47 -2.45
CA LYS A 301 12.57 -8.63 -2.89
C LYS A 301 13.38 -9.53 -1.95
N MET A 302 13.12 -9.49 -0.64
CA MET A 302 13.69 -10.43 0.33
C MET A 302 13.24 -11.86 0.06
N LEU A 303 11.98 -12.07 -0.34
CA LEU A 303 11.46 -13.40 -0.71
C LEU A 303 12.06 -13.90 -2.03
N VAL A 304 12.38 -13.01 -2.98
CA VAL A 304 13.20 -13.37 -4.17
C VAL A 304 14.62 -13.77 -3.76
N GLY A 305 15.27 -13.02 -2.86
CA GLY A 305 16.58 -13.38 -2.30
C GLY A 305 16.56 -14.73 -1.58
N LEU A 306 15.50 -14.99 -0.80
CA LEU A 306 15.27 -16.28 -0.13
C LEU A 306 15.07 -17.43 -1.13
N ALA A 307 14.31 -17.21 -2.21
CA ALA A 307 14.17 -18.21 -3.28
C ALA A 307 15.51 -18.49 -3.97
N GLY A 308 16.39 -17.50 -4.10
CA GLY A 308 17.78 -17.70 -4.54
C GLY A 308 18.58 -18.57 -3.56
N ALA A 309 18.58 -18.21 -2.27
CA ALA A 309 19.29 -18.95 -1.22
C ALA A 309 18.84 -20.42 -1.13
N LEU A 310 17.53 -20.67 -1.17
CA LEU A 310 16.94 -22.02 -1.11
C LEU A 310 17.21 -22.88 -2.35
N THR A 311 17.63 -22.27 -3.47
CA THR A 311 17.93 -22.98 -4.73
C THR A 311 19.42 -23.08 -5.02
N GLY A 312 20.28 -22.56 -4.13
CA GLY A 312 21.74 -22.58 -4.30
C GLY A 312 22.30 -21.44 -5.15
N PHE A 313 21.49 -20.42 -5.50
CA PHE A 313 22.01 -19.22 -6.12
C PHE A 313 22.86 -18.43 -5.12
N ASN A 314 24.03 -18.00 -5.56
CA ASN A 314 25.06 -17.32 -4.75
C ASN A 314 25.05 -15.79 -4.88
N GLY A 315 24.29 -15.22 -5.82
CA GLY A 315 24.29 -13.79 -6.12
C GLY A 315 25.27 -13.32 -7.22
N SER A 316 25.98 -14.22 -7.92
CA SER A 316 27.03 -13.83 -8.89
C SER A 316 26.54 -13.41 -10.29
N TYR A 317 25.24 -13.12 -10.46
CA TYR A 317 24.65 -12.75 -11.75
C TYR A 317 23.72 -11.54 -11.60
N ASP A 318 23.94 -10.51 -12.41
CA ASP A 318 23.27 -9.20 -12.35
C ASP A 318 21.93 -9.12 -13.11
N PHE A 319 21.44 -10.23 -13.67
CA PHE A 319 20.20 -10.33 -14.46
C PHE A 319 20.05 -9.26 -15.58
N PRO A 320 21.01 -9.13 -16.51
CA PRO A 320 20.86 -8.25 -17.68
C PRO A 320 19.64 -8.63 -18.54
N SER A 321 18.80 -7.65 -18.85
CA SER A 321 17.53 -7.84 -19.57
C SER A 321 17.69 -8.53 -20.92
N GLY A 322 16.90 -9.59 -21.15
CA GLY A 322 16.91 -10.36 -22.40
C GLY A 322 18.11 -11.29 -22.61
N ALA A 323 19.11 -11.26 -21.72
CA ALA A 323 20.26 -12.16 -21.79
C ALA A 323 19.88 -13.61 -21.44
N PRO A 324 20.60 -14.62 -21.96
CA PRO A 324 20.48 -16.00 -21.50
C PRO A 324 21.04 -16.16 -20.07
N TYR A 325 20.44 -17.08 -19.31
CA TYR A 325 20.94 -17.52 -18.01
C TYR A 325 22.18 -18.41 -18.17
N PRO A 326 23.27 -18.15 -17.42
CA PRO A 326 24.38 -19.08 -17.26
C PRO A 326 23.95 -20.36 -16.52
N ASP A 327 24.61 -21.48 -16.80
CA ASP A 327 24.27 -22.80 -16.24
C ASP A 327 24.30 -22.86 -14.70
N HIS A 328 25.07 -21.97 -14.05
CA HIS A 328 25.17 -21.88 -12.59
C HIS A 328 24.01 -21.12 -11.93
N VAL A 329 23.09 -20.52 -12.69
CA VAL A 329 21.95 -19.77 -12.15
C VAL A 329 20.72 -20.68 -12.14
N PRO A 330 20.18 -21.09 -10.97
CA PRO A 330 19.07 -22.04 -10.86
C PRO A 330 17.70 -21.38 -11.14
N TYR A 331 17.59 -20.58 -12.20
CA TYR A 331 16.42 -19.74 -12.52
C TYR A 331 15.11 -20.53 -12.57
N THR A 332 15.12 -21.76 -13.11
CA THR A 332 13.94 -22.64 -13.15
C THR A 332 13.43 -22.97 -11.74
N ALA A 333 14.33 -23.27 -10.80
CA ALA A 333 13.95 -23.57 -9.42
C ALA A 333 13.52 -22.31 -8.67
N MET A 334 14.16 -21.17 -8.92
CA MET A 334 13.72 -19.86 -8.39
C MET A 334 12.30 -19.52 -8.86
N ARG A 335 12.02 -19.66 -10.16
CA ARG A 335 10.66 -19.45 -10.72
C ARG A 335 9.64 -20.43 -10.12
N VAL A 336 10.00 -21.70 -9.88
CA VAL A 336 9.10 -22.67 -9.20
C VAL A 336 8.70 -22.17 -7.82
N LEU A 337 9.65 -21.73 -6.98
CA LEU A 337 9.34 -21.20 -5.65
C LEU A 337 8.49 -19.91 -5.71
N LEU A 338 8.80 -19.02 -6.64
CA LEU A 338 8.14 -17.72 -6.80
C LEU A 338 6.77 -17.80 -7.50
N ALA A 339 6.45 -18.96 -8.10
CA ALA A 339 5.14 -19.31 -8.59
C ALA A 339 4.20 -19.92 -7.53
N LEU A 340 4.71 -20.38 -6.38
CA LEU A 340 3.87 -20.94 -5.30
C LEU A 340 2.80 -19.95 -4.77
N PRO A 341 3.06 -18.63 -4.62
CA PRO A 341 2.01 -17.65 -4.31
C PRO A 341 0.89 -17.62 -5.38
N GLY A 342 1.24 -17.68 -6.67
CA GLY A 342 0.30 -17.73 -7.78
C GLY A 342 -0.42 -19.06 -7.98
N VAL A 343 0.13 -20.15 -7.44
CA VAL A 343 -0.58 -21.42 -7.23
C VAL A 343 -1.61 -21.23 -6.11
N ALA A 344 -1.21 -20.69 -4.97
CA ALA A 344 -2.05 -20.53 -3.77
C ALA A 344 -3.22 -19.53 -3.95
N MET A 345 -3.14 -18.59 -4.90
CA MET A 345 -4.27 -17.75 -5.29
C MET A 345 -5.54 -18.56 -5.64
N VAL A 346 -5.41 -19.74 -6.25
CA VAL A 346 -6.56 -20.55 -6.69
C VAL A 346 -7.32 -21.19 -5.51
N PRO A 347 -6.70 -21.94 -4.57
CA PRO A 347 -7.39 -22.40 -3.36
C PRO A 347 -7.88 -21.25 -2.47
N LEU A 348 -7.18 -20.10 -2.44
CA LEU A 348 -7.68 -18.90 -1.76
C LEU A 348 -8.93 -18.33 -2.41
N ALA A 349 -9.07 -18.40 -3.73
CA ALA A 349 -10.29 -17.99 -4.42
C ALA A 349 -11.48 -18.88 -4.06
N TRP A 350 -11.27 -20.19 -3.99
CA TRP A 350 -12.26 -21.16 -3.51
C TRP A 350 -12.67 -20.87 -2.06
N GLY A 351 -11.69 -20.73 -1.16
CA GLY A 351 -11.92 -20.40 0.25
C GLY A 351 -12.69 -19.09 0.41
N THR A 352 -12.26 -18.02 -0.28
CA THR A 352 -12.92 -16.71 -0.21
C THR A 352 -14.37 -16.79 -0.71
N ALA A 353 -14.65 -17.52 -1.79
CA ALA A 353 -16.02 -17.69 -2.28
C ALA A 353 -16.92 -18.51 -1.33
N LEU A 354 -16.36 -19.45 -0.54
CA LEU A 354 -17.09 -20.12 0.54
C LEU A 354 -17.36 -19.18 1.71
N GLU A 355 -16.38 -18.39 2.15
CA GLU A 355 -16.54 -17.42 3.25
C GLU A 355 -17.50 -16.28 2.87
N LEU A 356 -17.48 -15.85 1.61
CA LEU A 356 -18.49 -14.96 1.01
C LEU A 356 -19.83 -15.67 0.74
N ARG A 357 -20.03 -16.90 1.24
CA ARG A 357 -21.30 -17.67 1.23
C ARG A 357 -21.92 -17.84 -0.16
N PHE A 358 -21.10 -17.94 -1.20
CA PHE A 358 -21.58 -18.22 -2.56
C PHE A 358 -22.10 -19.66 -2.65
N SER A 359 -23.10 -19.93 -3.49
CA SER A 359 -23.46 -21.31 -3.80
C SER A 359 -22.33 -21.99 -4.58
N ARG A 360 -22.25 -23.32 -4.46
CA ARG A 360 -21.19 -24.15 -5.10
C ARG A 360 -20.96 -23.80 -6.57
N TRP A 361 -22.01 -23.44 -7.31
CA TRP A 361 -21.96 -22.99 -8.70
C TRP A 361 -21.05 -21.78 -8.90
N SER A 362 -21.22 -20.75 -8.07
CA SER A 362 -20.43 -19.52 -8.11
C SER A 362 -19.04 -19.73 -7.49
N THR A 363 -18.91 -20.56 -6.45
CA THR A 363 -17.59 -21.00 -5.93
C THR A 363 -16.74 -21.65 -7.02
N HIS A 364 -17.32 -22.57 -7.80
CA HIS A 364 -16.65 -23.19 -8.95
C HIS A 364 -16.30 -22.17 -10.05
N ILE A 365 -17.21 -21.26 -10.40
CA ILE A 365 -16.95 -20.23 -11.43
C ILE A 365 -15.84 -19.27 -11.01
N VAL A 366 -15.89 -18.69 -9.81
CA VAL A 366 -14.86 -17.76 -9.30
C VAL A 366 -13.49 -18.43 -9.26
N THR A 367 -13.42 -19.67 -8.76
CA THR A 367 -12.17 -20.44 -8.70
C THR A 367 -11.64 -20.76 -10.11
N LEU A 368 -12.52 -21.10 -11.05
CA LEU A 368 -12.17 -21.34 -12.45
C LEU A 368 -11.68 -20.07 -13.15
N MET A 369 -12.29 -18.91 -12.88
CA MET A 369 -11.85 -17.61 -13.42
C MET A 369 -10.45 -17.24 -12.92
N VAL A 370 -10.09 -17.55 -11.66
CA VAL A 370 -8.73 -17.34 -11.13
C VAL A 370 -7.72 -18.37 -11.66
N LEU A 371 -8.15 -19.63 -11.83
CA LEU A 371 -7.31 -20.67 -12.44
C LEU A 371 -6.97 -20.35 -13.91
N CYS A 372 -7.98 -19.93 -14.68
CA CYS A 372 -7.92 -19.80 -16.14
C CYS A 372 -7.76 -18.37 -16.65
N ASP A 373 -7.50 -17.38 -15.78
CA ASP A 373 -7.01 -16.08 -16.24
C ASP A 373 -5.54 -16.17 -16.66
N LEU A 374 -5.25 -15.66 -17.86
CA LEU A 374 -3.96 -15.75 -18.50
C LEU A 374 -2.96 -14.71 -17.98
N ALA A 375 -3.43 -13.56 -17.47
CA ALA A 375 -2.54 -12.52 -16.95
C ALA A 375 -2.04 -12.85 -15.54
N TRP A 376 -2.92 -13.37 -14.67
CA TRP A 376 -2.51 -13.97 -13.39
C TRP A 376 -1.57 -15.17 -13.59
N LEU A 377 -1.76 -15.97 -14.65
CA LEU A 377 -0.88 -17.10 -14.97
C LEU A 377 0.49 -16.65 -15.50
N VAL A 378 0.55 -15.62 -16.37
CA VAL A 378 1.82 -15.04 -16.85
C VAL A 378 2.61 -14.41 -15.69
N ILE A 379 1.99 -13.48 -14.93
CA ILE A 379 2.72 -12.65 -13.96
C ILE A 379 3.25 -13.47 -12.77
N SER A 380 2.68 -14.65 -12.50
CA SER A 380 3.11 -15.52 -11.40
C SER A 380 4.22 -16.51 -11.76
N ARG A 381 4.63 -16.63 -13.04
CA ARG A 381 5.59 -17.67 -13.47
C ARG A 381 7.04 -17.23 -13.60
N PHE A 382 7.32 -15.96 -13.33
CA PHE A 382 8.65 -15.35 -13.46
C PHE A 382 9.12 -14.80 -12.11
N ILE A 383 10.39 -14.39 -12.02
CA ILE A 383 10.99 -13.83 -10.80
C ILE A 383 10.46 -12.39 -10.61
N LEU A 384 9.21 -12.26 -10.14
CA LEU A 384 8.45 -11.01 -10.03
C LEU A 384 7.78 -10.86 -8.66
N LEU A 385 7.65 -9.62 -8.18
CA LEU A 385 6.98 -9.35 -6.89
C LEU A 385 5.44 -9.34 -6.97
N ASP A 386 4.84 -9.18 -8.15
CA ASP A 386 3.38 -9.07 -8.27
C ASP A 386 2.67 -10.39 -7.95
N SER A 387 3.32 -11.54 -8.18
CA SER A 387 2.90 -12.86 -7.68
C SER A 387 2.58 -12.83 -6.17
N MET A 388 3.46 -12.19 -5.39
CA MET A 388 3.34 -12.07 -3.93
C MET A 388 2.34 -10.98 -3.52
N LEU A 389 2.33 -9.84 -4.23
CA LEU A 389 1.38 -8.75 -3.99
C LEU A 389 -0.06 -9.23 -4.14
N ILE A 390 -0.35 -9.95 -5.23
CA ILE A 390 -1.69 -10.46 -5.52
C ILE A 390 -2.04 -11.57 -4.51
N PHE A 391 -1.11 -12.48 -4.20
CA PHE A 391 -1.31 -13.47 -3.12
C PHE A 391 -1.65 -12.85 -1.76
N PHE A 392 -0.92 -11.81 -1.31
CA PHE A 392 -1.23 -11.16 -0.04
C PHE A 392 -2.52 -10.33 -0.11
N THR A 393 -2.89 -9.79 -1.27
CA THR A 393 -4.23 -9.19 -1.50
C THR A 393 -5.33 -10.25 -1.36
N PHE A 394 -5.16 -11.43 -1.96
CA PHE A 394 -6.11 -12.55 -1.84
C PHE A 394 -6.24 -13.04 -0.39
N THR A 395 -5.13 -13.23 0.35
CA THR A 395 -5.20 -13.61 1.77
C THR A 395 -5.82 -12.52 2.65
N THR A 396 -5.61 -11.23 2.36
CA THR A 396 -6.26 -10.14 3.13
C THR A 396 -7.78 -10.20 2.96
N VAL A 397 -8.28 -10.39 1.73
CA VAL A 397 -9.73 -10.52 1.47
C VAL A 397 -10.31 -11.82 2.06
N TYR A 398 -9.56 -12.92 2.00
CA TYR A 398 -9.95 -14.19 2.63
C TYR A 398 -10.11 -14.06 4.15
N PHE A 399 -9.09 -13.56 4.86
CA PHE A 399 -9.16 -13.40 6.32
C PHE A 399 -10.20 -12.34 6.75
N LEU A 400 -10.42 -11.29 5.95
CA LEU A 400 -11.53 -10.35 6.14
C LEU A 400 -12.90 -11.04 6.04
N ALA A 401 -13.07 -12.01 5.14
CA ALA A 401 -14.30 -12.78 5.00
C ALA A 401 -14.53 -13.75 6.18
N CYS A 402 -13.48 -14.44 6.63
CA CYS A 402 -13.51 -15.24 7.86
C CYS A 402 -13.84 -14.39 9.10
N PHE A 403 -13.18 -13.24 9.26
CA PHE A 403 -13.43 -12.27 10.34
C PHE A 403 -14.86 -11.70 10.30
N ASN A 404 -15.43 -11.49 9.12
CA ASN A 404 -16.83 -11.12 8.97
C ASN A 404 -17.78 -12.24 9.47
N ASN A 405 -17.48 -13.50 9.14
CA ASN A 405 -18.29 -14.63 9.59
C ASN A 405 -18.24 -14.85 11.12
N THR A 406 -17.10 -14.59 11.77
CA THR A 406 -16.96 -14.68 13.23
C THR A 406 -17.50 -13.48 14.00
N GLN A 407 -17.99 -12.40 13.37
CA GLN A 407 -18.55 -11.23 14.10
C GLN A 407 -19.71 -11.57 15.05
N ARG A 408 -20.40 -12.70 14.85
CA ARG A 408 -21.47 -13.19 15.74
C ARG A 408 -20.95 -13.65 17.11
N ARG A 409 -19.66 -13.96 17.22
CA ARG A 409 -19.00 -14.46 18.44
C ARG A 409 -17.74 -13.63 18.75
N PRO A 410 -17.93 -12.35 19.14
CA PRO A 410 -16.83 -11.43 19.32
C PRO A 410 -15.91 -11.84 20.47
N PHE A 411 -14.60 -11.66 20.28
CA PHE A 411 -13.53 -11.97 21.24
C PHE A 411 -13.30 -13.46 21.55
N GLU A 412 -13.93 -14.41 20.85
CA GLU A 412 -13.52 -15.82 20.85
C GLU A 412 -12.16 -16.01 20.15
N GLU A 413 -11.55 -17.19 20.32
CA GLU A 413 -10.21 -17.50 19.79
C GLU A 413 -10.16 -17.40 18.26
N GLU A 414 -11.18 -17.91 17.55
CA GLU A 414 -11.30 -17.76 16.08
C GLU A 414 -11.42 -16.30 15.66
N TRP A 415 -12.17 -15.49 16.41
CA TRP A 415 -12.35 -14.07 16.12
C TRP A 415 -11.03 -13.30 16.23
N TRP A 416 -10.25 -13.57 17.28
CA TRP A 416 -8.89 -13.02 17.44
C TRP A 416 -7.91 -13.55 16.39
N PHE A 417 -8.00 -14.83 16.03
CA PHE A 417 -7.15 -15.46 15.02
C PHE A 417 -7.35 -14.77 13.66
N PHE A 418 -8.58 -14.71 13.14
CA PHE A 418 -8.84 -14.11 11.82
C PHE A 418 -8.61 -12.59 11.81
N LEU A 419 -8.90 -11.89 12.91
CA LEU A 419 -8.56 -10.47 13.05
C LEU A 419 -7.04 -10.23 12.99
N THR A 420 -6.26 -11.06 13.69
CA THR A 420 -4.79 -10.95 13.72
C THR A 420 -4.17 -11.39 12.39
N MET A 421 -4.70 -12.43 11.74
CA MET A 421 -4.25 -12.87 10.41
C MET A 421 -4.59 -11.87 9.31
N THR A 422 -5.72 -11.17 9.41
CA THR A 422 -6.01 -9.99 8.57
C THR A 422 -4.92 -8.92 8.77
N GLY A 423 -4.56 -8.63 10.02
CA GLY A 423 -3.47 -7.71 10.37
C GLY A 423 -2.10 -8.09 9.80
N ILE A 424 -1.70 -9.35 9.96
CA ILE A 424 -0.44 -9.87 9.42
C ILE A 424 -0.44 -9.80 7.89
N SER A 425 -1.55 -10.15 7.24
CA SER A 425 -1.69 -10.09 5.78
C SER A 425 -1.63 -8.65 5.25
N ILE A 426 -2.26 -7.68 5.93
CA ILE A 426 -2.11 -6.23 5.67
C ILE A 426 -0.63 -5.81 5.77
N GLY A 427 0.05 -6.23 6.85
CA GLY A 427 1.47 -5.97 7.03
C GLY A 427 2.31 -6.51 5.87
N CYS A 428 2.06 -7.75 5.45
CA CYS A 428 2.76 -8.38 4.33
C CYS A 428 2.46 -7.70 2.97
N VAL A 429 1.19 -7.42 2.63
CA VAL A 429 0.84 -6.82 1.32
C VAL A 429 1.44 -5.42 1.17
N ALA A 430 1.37 -4.59 2.23
CA ALA A 430 2.02 -3.29 2.26
C ALA A 430 3.55 -3.40 2.17
N SER A 431 4.15 -4.43 2.76
CA SER A 431 5.60 -4.69 2.71
C SER A 431 6.10 -5.25 1.37
N VAL A 432 5.22 -5.58 0.41
CA VAL A 432 5.61 -5.97 -0.96
C VAL A 432 5.54 -4.78 -1.92
N LYS A 433 4.42 -4.05 -1.97
CA LYS A 433 4.20 -2.88 -2.86
C LYS A 433 3.15 -1.99 -2.20
N TRP A 434 3.33 -0.66 -2.21
CA TRP A 434 2.34 0.26 -1.59
C TRP A 434 0.94 0.24 -2.23
N VAL A 435 0.75 -0.41 -3.38
CA VAL A 435 -0.58 -0.79 -3.92
C VAL A 435 -1.38 -1.61 -2.89
N GLY A 436 -0.72 -2.36 -1.98
CA GLY A 436 -1.36 -3.04 -0.86
C GLY A 436 -2.07 -2.11 0.14
N LEU A 437 -1.78 -0.81 0.15
CA LEU A 437 -2.52 0.16 0.95
C LEU A 437 -3.99 0.31 0.47
N PHE A 438 -4.32 -0.10 -0.76
CA PHE A 438 -5.69 -0.06 -1.28
C PHE A 438 -6.59 -1.15 -0.67
N VAL A 439 -6.08 -2.38 -0.47
CA VAL A 439 -6.80 -3.42 0.28
C VAL A 439 -6.78 -3.13 1.80
N THR A 440 -5.73 -2.47 2.29
CA THR A 440 -5.72 -1.90 3.64
C THR A 440 -6.85 -0.90 3.85
N ALA A 441 -7.09 0.00 2.88
CA ALA A 441 -8.20 0.95 2.92
C ALA A 441 -9.57 0.25 2.87
N LEU A 442 -9.73 -0.85 2.11
CA LEU A 442 -10.95 -1.64 2.11
C LEU A 442 -11.25 -2.23 3.50
N VAL A 443 -10.25 -2.84 4.15
CA VAL A 443 -10.39 -3.35 5.52
C VAL A 443 -10.68 -2.20 6.49
N GLY A 444 -10.00 -1.06 6.34
CA GLY A 444 -10.22 0.13 7.18
C GLY A 444 -11.64 0.68 7.09
N ILE A 445 -12.20 0.81 5.88
CA ILE A 445 -13.57 1.28 5.65
C ILE A 445 -14.60 0.28 6.19
N TYR A 446 -14.42 -1.03 5.94
CA TYR A 446 -15.25 -2.07 6.56
C TYR A 446 -15.20 -2.00 8.10
N THR A 447 -14.01 -1.79 8.66
CA THR A 447 -13.78 -1.72 10.12
C THR A 447 -14.43 -0.47 10.73
N ALA A 448 -14.39 0.67 10.03
CA ALA A 448 -15.06 1.89 10.44
C ALA A 448 -16.59 1.75 10.37
N GLU A 449 -17.13 1.14 9.31
CA GLU A 449 -18.57 0.85 9.21
C GLU A 449 -19.03 -0.11 10.32
N ASP A 450 -18.25 -1.16 10.60
CA ASP A 450 -18.56 -2.12 11.64
C ASP A 450 -18.52 -1.49 13.06
N LEU A 451 -17.59 -0.57 13.32
CA LEU A 451 -17.55 0.22 14.56
C LEU A 451 -18.68 1.25 14.63
N TRP A 452 -19.14 1.80 13.51
CA TRP A 452 -20.31 2.68 13.44
C TRP A 452 -21.61 1.90 13.73
N ASN A 453 -21.78 0.73 13.10
CA ASN A 453 -22.91 -0.15 13.31
C ASN A 453 -22.97 -0.63 14.78
N LYS A 454 -21.82 -0.92 15.40
CA LYS A 454 -21.72 -1.27 16.83
C LYS A 454 -21.92 -0.09 17.80
N LEU A 455 -21.79 1.16 17.33
CA LEU A 455 -22.17 2.35 18.10
C LEU A 455 -23.69 2.55 18.11
N GLY A 456 -24.38 2.12 17.04
CA GLY A 456 -25.84 2.12 16.95
C GLY A 456 -26.53 1.00 17.73
N ASP A 457 -25.80 -0.02 18.19
CA ASP A 457 -26.35 -1.09 19.03
C ASP A 457 -26.49 -0.63 20.49
N LEU A 458 -27.65 -0.07 20.82
CA LEU A 458 -28.02 0.37 22.17
C LEU A 458 -28.05 -0.77 23.22
N ARG A 459 -27.94 -2.05 22.81
CA ARG A 459 -27.80 -3.18 23.73
C ARG A 459 -26.34 -3.46 24.10
N MET A 460 -25.36 -2.89 23.41
CA MET A 460 -23.94 -3.14 23.67
C MET A 460 -23.40 -2.29 24.83
N PRO A 461 -22.84 -2.90 25.90
CA PRO A 461 -22.20 -2.15 26.97
C PRO A 461 -20.98 -1.38 26.47
N HIS A 462 -20.80 -0.12 26.89
CA HIS A 462 -19.68 0.73 26.47
C HIS A 462 -18.30 0.08 26.67
N ARG A 463 -18.13 -0.75 27.72
CA ARG A 463 -16.89 -1.54 27.95
C ARG A 463 -16.60 -2.51 26.81
N THR A 464 -17.62 -3.16 26.25
CA THR A 464 -17.53 -4.06 25.10
C THR A 464 -17.20 -3.29 23.81
N TYR A 465 -17.81 -2.12 23.64
CA TYR A 465 -17.51 -1.21 22.53
C TYR A 465 -16.04 -0.72 22.55
N VAL A 466 -15.53 -0.31 23.72
CA VAL A 466 -14.12 0.07 23.89
C VAL A 466 -13.18 -1.11 23.65
N ARG A 467 -13.50 -2.32 24.14
CA ARG A 467 -12.74 -3.54 23.81
C ARG A 467 -12.68 -3.78 22.30
N HIS A 468 -13.76 -3.49 21.57
CA HIS A 468 -13.81 -3.63 20.11
C HIS A 468 -12.92 -2.63 19.37
N TRP A 469 -12.81 -1.38 19.85
CA TRP A 469 -11.84 -0.42 19.37
C TRP A 469 -10.41 -0.88 19.64
N VAL A 470 -10.08 -1.22 20.89
CA VAL A 470 -8.73 -1.66 21.29
C VAL A 470 -8.26 -2.86 20.48
N ALA A 471 -9.12 -3.88 20.28
CA ALA A 471 -8.81 -5.04 19.46
C ALA A 471 -8.49 -4.67 18.00
N ARG A 472 -9.25 -3.75 17.39
CA ARG A 472 -9.03 -3.31 16.01
C ARG A 472 -7.76 -2.45 15.89
N VAL A 473 -7.47 -1.57 16.85
CA VAL A 473 -6.22 -0.78 16.86
C VAL A 473 -4.99 -1.70 17.01
N LEU A 474 -5.05 -2.68 17.91
CA LEU A 474 -3.98 -3.66 18.09
C LEU A 474 -3.75 -4.48 16.80
N CYS A 475 -4.78 -5.14 16.29
CA CYS A 475 -4.62 -6.10 15.21
C CYS A 475 -4.62 -5.50 13.80
N LEU A 476 -5.22 -4.33 13.55
CA LEU A 476 -5.33 -3.73 12.21
C LEU A 476 -4.54 -2.41 12.04
N ILE A 477 -3.82 -1.96 13.07
CA ILE A 477 -2.86 -0.85 12.97
C ILE A 477 -1.49 -1.27 13.51
N ILE A 478 -1.42 -1.69 14.78
CA ILE A 478 -0.14 -1.98 15.44
C ILE A 478 0.52 -3.25 14.86
N VAL A 479 -0.20 -4.36 14.72
CA VAL A 479 0.34 -5.60 14.10
C VAL A 479 0.84 -5.38 12.66
N PRO A 480 0.07 -4.76 11.73
CA PRO A 480 0.57 -4.41 10.40
C PRO A 480 1.82 -3.54 10.42
N PHE A 481 1.86 -2.50 11.28
CA PHE A 481 3.02 -1.63 11.42
C PHE A 481 4.24 -2.39 11.95
N CYS A 482 4.07 -3.28 12.93
CA CYS A 482 5.14 -4.13 13.45
C CYS A 482 5.68 -5.09 12.38
N VAL A 483 4.82 -5.68 11.54
CA VAL A 483 5.26 -6.49 10.39
C VAL A 483 6.04 -5.61 9.40
N TYR A 484 5.51 -4.46 9.01
CA TYR A 484 6.16 -3.54 8.07
C TYR A 484 7.53 -3.09 8.58
N ALA A 485 7.62 -2.58 9.81
CA ALA A 485 8.87 -2.19 10.45
C ALA A 485 9.84 -3.37 10.61
N LEU A 486 9.36 -4.59 10.89
CA LEU A 486 10.20 -5.79 10.94
C LEU A 486 10.80 -6.11 9.57
N THR A 487 10.06 -5.96 8.46
CA THR A 487 10.63 -6.22 7.12
C THR A 487 11.75 -5.23 6.76
N PHE A 488 11.62 -3.95 7.13
CA PHE A 488 12.71 -2.97 7.01
C PHE A 488 13.86 -3.25 7.98
N LYS A 489 13.58 -3.73 9.20
CA LYS A 489 14.62 -4.12 10.16
C LYS A 489 15.43 -5.31 9.65
N LEU A 490 14.80 -6.30 9.03
CA LEU A 490 15.47 -7.43 8.37
C LEU A 490 16.27 -6.96 7.14
N HIS A 491 15.71 -6.11 6.30
CA HIS A 491 16.40 -5.51 5.15
C HIS A 491 17.72 -4.84 5.56
N PHE A 492 17.72 -3.96 6.57
CA PHE A 492 18.94 -3.31 7.09
C PHE A 492 19.90 -4.26 7.84
N LEU A 493 19.43 -5.40 8.36
CA LEU A 493 20.29 -6.41 9.00
C LEU A 493 20.96 -7.35 7.99
N ILE A 494 20.32 -7.60 6.84
CA ILE A 494 20.85 -8.45 5.77
C ILE A 494 21.82 -7.66 4.89
N LEU A 495 21.45 -6.43 4.49
CA LEU A 495 22.25 -5.58 3.61
C LEU A 495 23.29 -4.78 4.40
N ASN A 496 24.41 -5.42 4.75
CA ASN A 496 25.45 -4.86 5.60
C ASN A 496 26.74 -4.42 4.87
N ARG A 497 26.72 -4.35 3.54
CA ARG A 497 27.82 -3.86 2.68
C ARG A 497 27.40 -2.65 1.84
N SER A 498 28.37 -1.83 1.47
CA SER A 498 28.17 -0.72 0.51
C SER A 498 27.71 -1.26 -0.86
N GLY A 499 27.03 -0.42 -1.64
CA GLY A 499 26.44 -0.80 -2.93
C GLY A 499 25.67 0.36 -3.56
N SER A 500 25.36 0.28 -4.86
CA SER A 500 25.03 1.43 -5.72
C SER A 500 23.73 2.21 -5.41
N GLY A 501 23.07 1.96 -4.28
CA GLY A 501 21.96 2.77 -3.77
C GLY A 501 22.17 3.33 -2.36
N ASP A 502 23.35 3.13 -1.75
CA ASP A 502 23.65 3.67 -0.42
C ASP A 502 23.73 5.21 -0.39
N SER A 503 24.03 5.85 -1.52
CA SER A 503 23.97 7.31 -1.67
C SER A 503 22.57 7.91 -1.46
N GLN A 504 21.48 7.13 -1.49
CA GLN A 504 20.13 7.60 -1.11
C GLN A 504 19.86 7.56 0.41
N MET A 505 20.83 7.12 1.22
CA MET A 505 20.76 7.10 2.68
C MET A 505 21.62 8.21 3.31
N SER A 506 21.33 8.52 4.59
CA SER A 506 22.16 9.45 5.36
C SER A 506 23.60 8.94 5.46
N SER A 507 24.59 9.83 5.42
CA SER A 507 26.02 9.47 5.47
C SER A 507 26.38 8.67 6.73
N LEU A 508 25.68 8.93 7.83
CA LEU A 508 25.82 8.21 9.10
C LEU A 508 25.36 6.74 9.01
N PHE A 509 24.27 6.46 8.27
CA PHE A 509 23.86 5.09 7.94
C PHE A 509 24.88 4.43 7.01
N GLN A 510 25.33 5.14 5.98
CA GLN A 510 26.32 4.61 5.03
C GLN A 510 27.61 4.16 5.75
N ALA A 511 28.15 4.95 6.68
CA ALA A 511 29.36 4.63 7.43
C ALA A 511 29.30 3.35 8.30
N HIS A 512 28.12 2.74 8.44
CA HIS A 512 27.93 1.44 9.11
C HIS A 512 27.94 0.24 8.15
N LEU A 513 27.90 0.48 6.83
CA LEU A 513 28.03 -0.53 5.79
C LEU A 513 29.52 -0.89 5.58
N ALA A 514 29.83 -2.18 5.46
CA ALA A 514 31.18 -2.61 5.15
C ALA A 514 31.53 -2.31 3.67
N GLY A 515 32.67 -1.65 3.43
CA GLY A 515 33.18 -1.37 2.09
C GLY A 515 33.29 0.10 1.70
N ASN A 516 32.92 1.04 2.58
CA ASN A 516 33.28 2.44 2.45
C ASN A 516 34.47 2.85 3.35
N ASP A 517 35.00 4.00 2.97
CA ASP A 517 36.09 4.81 3.53
C ASP A 517 35.67 5.66 4.73
N PHE A 518 34.39 6.04 4.84
CA PHE A 518 33.88 7.01 5.82
C PHE A 518 34.25 6.72 7.28
N ALA A 519 34.43 5.45 7.64
CA ALA A 519 34.84 5.04 8.97
C ALA A 519 36.21 5.59 9.40
N GLN A 520 37.09 5.95 8.44
CA GLN A 520 38.46 6.46 8.65
C GLN A 520 38.56 7.98 8.58
N ASN A 521 37.54 8.69 8.09
CA ASN A 521 37.52 10.15 7.98
C ASN A 521 37.97 10.81 9.32
N PRO A 522 38.82 11.86 9.32
CA PRO A 522 39.11 12.60 10.54
C PRO A 522 37.82 13.25 11.07
N LEU A 523 37.63 13.26 12.39
CA LEU A 523 36.34 13.63 12.98
C LEU A 523 36.00 15.12 12.86
N GLU A 524 36.99 16.00 13.07
CA GLU A 524 36.79 17.44 13.26
C GLU A 524 37.28 18.21 12.03
N ALA A 525 36.44 19.06 11.43
CA ALA A 525 36.83 19.85 10.26
C ALA A 525 37.74 21.03 10.63
N THR A 526 38.71 21.35 9.77
CA THR A 526 39.64 22.48 9.91
C THR A 526 39.74 23.27 8.61
N PHE A 527 40.30 24.49 8.68
CA PHE A 527 40.73 25.20 7.48
C PHE A 527 41.91 24.44 6.84
N GLY A 528 41.88 24.30 5.51
CA GLY A 528 42.78 23.45 4.73
C GLY A 528 42.27 22.02 4.51
N SER A 529 41.22 21.59 5.23
CA SER A 529 40.61 20.27 5.00
C SER A 529 39.95 20.17 3.63
N LYS A 530 40.23 19.05 2.94
CA LYS A 530 39.49 18.61 1.75
C LYS A 530 38.25 17.84 2.18
N ILE A 531 37.09 18.18 1.64
CA ILE A 531 35.78 17.63 2.04
C ILE A 531 34.90 17.34 0.83
N THR A 532 33.89 16.50 1.02
CA THR A 532 32.68 16.49 0.18
C THR A 532 31.49 16.94 1.03
N LEU A 533 30.61 17.76 0.47
CA LEU A 533 29.40 18.24 1.15
C LEU A 533 28.18 17.53 0.58
N LYS A 534 27.36 16.91 1.43
CA LYS A 534 26.10 16.28 1.02
C LYS A 534 24.90 17.07 1.51
N ASN A 535 23.89 17.20 0.65
CA ASN A 535 22.61 17.78 1.03
C ASN A 535 21.80 16.78 1.87
N MET A 536 21.23 17.24 2.98
CA MET A 536 20.53 16.41 3.96
C MET A 536 19.00 16.38 3.77
N GLY A 537 18.47 17.05 2.75
CA GLY A 537 17.07 16.90 2.32
C GLY A 537 16.81 15.57 1.62
N PHE A 538 15.55 15.13 1.57
CA PHE A 538 15.18 13.83 0.98
C PHE A 538 15.49 13.80 -0.52
N GLY A 539 16.37 12.87 -0.95
CA GLY A 539 16.90 12.81 -2.32
C GLY A 539 18.13 13.70 -2.57
N GLY A 540 18.72 14.29 -1.53
CA GLY A 540 19.89 15.16 -1.61
C GLY A 540 21.14 14.45 -2.16
N GLY A 541 21.82 15.11 -3.10
CA GLY A 541 23.10 14.67 -3.66
C GLY A 541 24.32 15.28 -2.96
N LEU A 542 25.50 14.92 -3.43
CA LEU A 542 26.76 15.59 -3.12
C LEU A 542 26.87 16.89 -3.92
N LEU A 543 27.39 17.95 -3.31
CA LEU A 543 27.77 19.19 -4.00
C LEU A 543 28.82 18.87 -5.05
N HIS A 544 28.60 19.32 -6.29
CA HIS A 544 29.35 18.92 -7.47
C HIS A 544 29.59 20.13 -8.39
N SER A 545 30.73 20.15 -9.09
CA SER A 545 30.98 21.17 -10.12
C SER A 545 31.89 20.62 -11.22
N HIS A 546 31.55 20.87 -12.48
CA HIS A 546 32.27 20.38 -13.65
C HIS A 546 32.57 21.53 -14.62
N VAL A 547 33.49 21.34 -15.56
CA VAL A 547 34.06 22.43 -16.40
C VAL A 547 33.06 23.18 -17.30
N GLN A 548 31.88 22.60 -17.57
CA GLN A 548 30.82 23.23 -18.35
C GLN A 548 30.23 24.44 -17.63
N THR A 549 29.78 25.43 -18.41
CA THR A 549 29.17 26.66 -17.92
C THR A 549 27.65 26.66 -18.10
N TYR A 550 26.95 27.55 -17.40
CA TYR A 550 25.52 27.76 -17.64
C TYR A 550 25.30 28.37 -19.05
N PRO A 551 24.31 27.91 -19.84
CA PRO A 551 23.96 28.52 -21.13
C PRO A 551 23.12 29.81 -20.98
N VAL A 552 22.76 30.16 -19.75
CA VAL A 552 21.95 31.31 -19.35
C VAL A 552 22.54 31.90 -18.05
N GLY A 553 21.92 32.95 -17.50
CA GLY A 553 22.38 33.54 -16.24
C GLY A 553 23.75 34.18 -16.39
N SER A 554 24.67 33.90 -15.47
CA SER A 554 26.02 34.47 -15.45
C SER A 554 27.00 33.89 -16.48
N GLN A 555 26.66 32.76 -17.10
CA GLN A 555 27.56 31.95 -17.94
C GLN A 555 28.85 31.47 -17.23
N GLN A 556 28.87 31.45 -15.90
CA GLN A 556 29.97 30.88 -15.10
C GLN A 556 29.87 29.34 -15.01
N GLN A 557 30.85 28.69 -14.36
CA GLN A 557 30.92 27.23 -14.24
C GLN A 557 29.74 26.70 -13.41
N GLN A 558 29.13 25.59 -13.86
CA GLN A 558 27.93 25.03 -13.22
C GLN A 558 28.23 24.46 -11.82
N VAL A 559 27.30 24.63 -10.89
CA VAL A 559 27.27 23.94 -9.59
C VAL A 559 25.95 23.20 -9.46
N THR A 560 26.03 21.95 -9.04
CA THR A 560 24.90 21.00 -9.04
C THR A 560 24.97 20.07 -7.83
N CYS A 561 23.94 19.24 -7.66
CA CYS A 561 23.98 18.07 -6.80
C CYS A 561 24.00 16.79 -7.63
N TYR A 562 24.98 15.91 -7.35
CA TYR A 562 25.21 14.64 -8.03
C TYR A 562 25.12 13.45 -7.05
N HIS A 563 24.54 12.34 -7.48
CA HIS A 563 24.19 11.21 -6.59
C HIS A 563 25.25 10.09 -6.51
N TYR A 564 26.42 10.29 -7.12
CA TYR A 564 27.52 9.32 -7.14
C TYR A 564 28.82 9.96 -6.62
N LYS A 565 29.72 9.13 -6.08
CA LYS A 565 31.07 9.56 -5.70
C LYS A 565 31.89 9.88 -6.95
N ASP A 566 32.52 11.04 -6.96
CA ASP A 566 33.29 11.61 -8.08
C ASP A 566 34.34 12.57 -7.50
N GLU A 567 35.48 12.74 -8.18
CA GLU A 567 36.53 13.70 -7.78
C GLU A 567 36.03 15.16 -7.92
N ASN A 568 35.06 15.39 -8.82
CA ASN A 568 34.36 16.68 -9.01
C ASN A 568 33.34 17.00 -7.89
N ASN A 569 33.32 16.22 -6.80
CA ASN A 569 32.57 16.50 -5.58
C ASN A 569 33.47 17.09 -4.46
N GLU A 570 34.78 17.23 -4.70
CA GLU A 570 35.74 17.63 -3.68
C GLU A 570 35.93 19.15 -3.60
N PHE A 571 35.82 19.70 -2.39
CA PHE A 571 36.03 21.12 -2.09
C PHE A 571 37.01 21.27 -0.92
N VAL A 572 37.80 22.34 -0.92
CA VAL A 572 38.70 22.71 0.19
C VAL A 572 38.08 23.84 1.00
N ILE A 573 38.07 23.71 2.33
CA ILE A 573 37.74 24.83 3.24
C ILE A 573 38.93 25.78 3.27
N THR A 574 38.75 27.01 2.79
CA THR A 574 39.81 28.03 2.76
C THR A 574 39.36 29.30 3.49
N PRO A 575 40.29 30.12 4.00
CA PRO A 575 39.94 31.39 4.67
C PRO A 575 39.47 32.45 3.65
N THR A 576 39.21 33.68 4.09
CA THR A 576 38.76 34.78 3.21
C THR A 576 39.89 35.26 2.27
N TRP A 577 39.70 36.37 1.55
CA TRP A 577 40.76 36.96 0.71
C TRP A 577 41.73 37.85 1.50
N GLU A 578 41.34 38.30 2.71
CA GLU A 578 42.14 39.18 3.58
C GLU A 578 42.93 38.42 4.65
N ASP A 579 42.46 37.23 5.05
CA ASP A 579 43.18 36.31 5.94
C ASP A 579 44.48 35.80 5.27
N PRO A 580 45.55 35.54 6.04
CA PRO A 580 46.80 35.02 5.49
C PRO A 580 46.65 33.60 4.89
N PRO A 581 47.50 33.21 3.92
CA PRO A 581 47.60 31.83 3.46
C PRO A 581 47.85 30.85 4.61
N LEU A 582 47.27 29.66 4.53
CA LEU A 582 47.41 28.64 5.57
C LEU A 582 48.83 28.07 5.60
N ASP A 583 49.52 28.20 6.74
CA ASP A 583 50.82 27.56 6.99
C ASP A 583 50.64 26.11 7.50
N GLU A 584 51.47 25.19 7.00
CA GLU A 584 51.57 23.81 7.46
C GLU A 584 52.24 23.70 8.84
N HIS A 585 52.92 24.75 9.30
CA HIS A 585 53.58 24.83 10.61
C HIS A 585 52.73 25.52 11.70
N GLU A 586 51.73 26.32 11.33
CA GLU A 586 50.81 26.95 12.30
C GLU A 586 49.80 25.97 12.92
N PRO A 587 49.31 26.21 14.16
CA PRO A 587 48.35 25.34 14.82
C PRO A 587 47.00 25.29 14.08
N LEU A 588 46.40 24.10 14.00
CA LEU A 588 45.17 23.84 13.24
C LEU A 588 43.98 24.73 13.66
N ARG A 589 43.51 25.56 12.74
CA ARG A 589 42.28 26.35 12.86
C ARG A 589 41.07 25.44 12.62
N TYR A 590 40.43 24.98 13.69
CA TYR A 590 39.18 24.20 13.65
C TYR A 590 37.99 25.04 13.20
N LEU A 591 37.12 24.46 12.37
CA LEU A 591 35.90 25.07 11.87
C LEU A 591 34.80 25.09 12.94
N LYS A 592 34.13 26.23 13.09
CA LYS A 592 33.13 26.53 14.12
C LYS A 592 31.88 27.18 13.53
N ASN A 593 30.81 27.20 14.32
CA ASN A 593 29.63 28.00 14.00
C ASN A 593 29.97 29.50 13.97
N GLY A 594 29.67 30.16 12.85
CA GLY A 594 29.87 31.59 12.64
C GLY A 594 31.14 31.92 11.85
N ASP A 595 31.99 30.94 11.57
CA ASP A 595 33.17 31.14 10.73
C ASP A 595 32.75 31.50 9.29
N VAL A 596 33.47 32.46 8.70
CA VAL A 596 33.41 32.80 7.28
C VAL A 596 34.48 31.98 6.56
N ILE A 597 34.09 31.34 5.46
CA ILE A 597 34.97 30.52 4.63
C ILE A 597 34.78 30.82 3.14
N ARG A 598 35.77 30.47 2.33
CA ARG A 598 35.61 30.17 0.91
C ARG A 598 35.67 28.66 0.70
N LEU A 599 34.83 28.14 -0.20
CA LEU A 599 34.88 26.74 -0.63
C LEU A 599 35.48 26.69 -2.03
N VAL A 600 36.68 26.14 -2.18
CA VAL A 600 37.38 26.04 -3.47
C VAL A 600 37.22 24.63 -4.03
N HIS A 601 36.64 24.52 -5.24
CA HIS A 601 36.49 23.24 -5.93
C HIS A 601 37.85 22.70 -6.38
N VAL A 602 38.20 21.47 -5.98
CA VAL A 602 39.54 20.91 -6.16
C VAL A 602 39.91 20.77 -7.64
N ALA A 603 39.05 20.13 -8.44
CA ALA A 603 39.40 19.76 -9.81
C ALA A 603 39.47 20.96 -10.80
N THR A 604 38.89 22.12 -10.46
CA THR A 604 38.94 23.32 -11.32
C THR A 604 39.52 24.58 -10.66
N GLY A 605 39.90 24.50 -9.37
CA GLY A 605 40.52 25.60 -8.62
C GLY A 605 39.65 26.85 -8.43
N ARG A 606 38.34 26.75 -8.62
CA ARG A 606 37.39 27.87 -8.57
C ARG A 606 36.67 27.98 -7.23
N ASN A 607 36.30 29.19 -6.84
CA ASN A 607 35.55 29.47 -5.62
C ASN A 607 34.05 29.22 -5.86
N LEU A 608 33.37 28.63 -4.88
CA LEU A 608 31.90 28.59 -4.81
C LEU A 608 31.35 30.00 -4.62
N HIS A 609 30.48 30.44 -5.51
CA HIS A 609 30.09 31.84 -5.69
C HIS A 609 28.57 31.99 -5.77
N SER A 610 27.99 33.11 -5.34
CA SER A 610 26.58 33.42 -5.60
C SER A 610 26.32 34.92 -5.79
N HIS A 611 25.57 35.24 -6.84
CA HIS A 611 25.35 36.58 -7.36
C HIS A 611 23.86 36.88 -7.57
N PRO A 612 23.44 38.14 -7.77
CA PRO A 612 22.03 38.50 -8.02
C PRO A 612 21.44 38.04 -9.37
N PHE A 613 22.07 37.08 -10.08
CA PHE A 613 21.43 36.39 -11.20
C PHE A 613 20.37 35.40 -10.70
N VAL A 614 19.31 35.20 -11.48
CA VAL A 614 18.20 34.29 -11.17
C VAL A 614 18.56 32.85 -11.56
N ALA A 615 18.30 31.89 -10.68
CA ALA A 615 18.67 30.49 -10.89
C ALA A 615 18.05 29.87 -12.19
N PRO A 616 18.70 28.88 -12.83
CA PRO A 616 18.26 28.32 -14.10
C PRO A 616 16.86 27.69 -14.11
N VAL A 617 16.41 27.11 -12.99
CA VAL A 617 15.07 26.52 -12.79
C VAL A 617 14.33 27.23 -11.65
N SER A 618 14.92 27.34 -10.45
CA SER A 618 14.26 27.93 -9.26
C SER A 618 14.20 29.46 -9.30
N LYS A 619 13.30 30.04 -10.11
CA LYS A 619 13.24 31.48 -10.44
C LYS A 619 13.09 32.49 -9.28
N LEU A 620 12.81 32.04 -8.06
CA LEU A 620 12.83 32.90 -6.87
C LEU A 620 14.23 33.03 -6.27
N ASN A 621 15.09 32.03 -6.46
CA ASN A 621 16.41 31.91 -5.86
C ASN A 621 17.49 32.60 -6.69
N ASN A 622 18.63 32.89 -6.07
CA ASN A 622 19.83 33.28 -6.79
C ASN A 622 20.52 32.06 -7.38
N GLU A 623 21.19 32.26 -8.51
CA GLU A 623 22.12 31.31 -9.10
C GLU A 623 23.35 31.10 -8.18
N VAL A 624 23.89 29.88 -8.20
CA VAL A 624 25.14 29.49 -7.54
C VAL A 624 26.06 28.91 -8.60
N SER A 625 27.33 29.25 -8.54
CA SER A 625 28.29 29.00 -9.61
C SER A 625 29.70 28.76 -9.05
N CYS A 626 30.63 28.35 -9.92
CA CYS A 626 32.05 28.31 -9.63
C CYS A 626 32.79 29.41 -10.42
N TYR A 627 33.36 30.38 -9.70
CA TYR A 627 33.99 31.58 -10.26
C TYR A 627 35.44 31.77 -9.84
N GLY A 628 36.15 32.63 -10.58
CA GLY A 628 37.52 33.01 -10.25
C GLY A 628 38.52 31.87 -10.36
N ASN A 629 39.59 31.98 -9.57
CA ASN A 629 40.61 30.96 -9.33
C ASN A 629 41.28 31.25 -7.96
N ALA A 630 42.55 30.88 -7.76
CA ALA A 630 43.30 31.14 -6.52
C ALA A 630 43.76 32.60 -6.31
N THR A 631 43.66 33.49 -7.31
CA THR A 631 44.07 34.91 -7.24
C THR A 631 43.04 35.90 -7.79
N VAL A 632 42.01 35.40 -8.47
CA VAL A 632 40.87 36.17 -9.02
C VAL A 632 39.61 35.68 -8.31
N GLY A 633 38.82 36.61 -7.78
CA GLY A 633 37.57 36.36 -7.10
C GLY A 633 37.09 37.64 -6.42
N ASP A 634 36.04 37.55 -5.63
CA ASP A 634 35.52 38.70 -4.88
C ASP A 634 34.82 38.29 -3.58
N VAL A 635 34.25 39.26 -2.87
CA VAL A 635 33.58 39.06 -1.58
C VAL A 635 32.30 38.20 -1.66
N ASN A 636 31.81 37.86 -2.85
CA ASN A 636 30.70 36.92 -3.06
C ASN A 636 31.14 35.44 -3.13
N ASP A 637 32.43 35.20 -2.92
CA ASP A 637 32.97 33.87 -2.64
C ASP A 637 32.78 33.46 -1.16
N TYR A 638 32.27 34.36 -0.32
CA TYR A 638 32.21 34.21 1.14
C TYR A 638 30.92 33.56 1.66
N TRP A 639 31.09 32.48 2.42
CA TRP A 639 30.02 31.71 3.03
C TRP A 639 30.20 31.58 4.54
N ILE A 640 29.15 31.89 5.29
CA ILE A 640 29.08 31.76 6.75
C ILE A 640 28.56 30.35 7.09
N ILE A 641 29.28 29.63 7.95
CA ILE A 641 28.87 28.31 8.44
C ILE A 641 27.96 28.45 9.67
N GLU A 642 26.66 28.16 9.50
CA GLU A 642 25.70 28.11 10.60
C GLU A 642 25.43 26.66 11.02
N VAL A 643 25.86 26.23 12.21
CA VAL A 643 25.46 24.93 12.76
C VAL A 643 23.97 24.94 13.12
N VAL A 644 23.22 23.90 12.73
CA VAL A 644 21.83 23.68 13.13
C VAL A 644 21.79 22.91 14.45
N ASP A 645 22.35 21.71 14.44
CA ASP A 645 22.56 20.80 15.56
C ASP A 645 23.60 19.73 15.17
N ASP A 646 23.92 18.84 16.09
CA ASP A 646 24.68 17.63 15.82
C ASP A 646 23.88 16.38 16.23
N LEU A 647 23.94 15.36 15.39
CA LEU A 647 23.12 14.15 15.50
C LEU A 647 23.52 13.24 16.68
N MET A 648 24.68 13.50 17.30
CA MET A 648 25.20 12.77 18.47
C MET A 648 25.38 13.69 19.70
N GLN A 649 25.83 14.94 19.51
CA GLN A 649 26.01 15.90 20.62
C GLN A 649 24.69 16.62 21.00
N GLY A 650 23.74 16.69 20.07
CA GLY A 650 22.45 17.36 20.23
C GLY A 650 22.48 18.84 19.83
N ALA A 651 21.77 19.67 20.60
CA ALA A 651 21.52 21.07 20.26
C ALA A 651 22.80 21.91 20.03
N LYS A 652 22.70 22.88 19.10
CA LYS A 652 23.74 23.82 18.66
C LYS A 652 24.72 24.30 19.73
N ASN A 653 24.21 24.66 20.92
CA ASN A 653 25.02 25.22 22.02
C ASN A 653 26.01 24.22 22.65
N LYS A 654 25.91 22.92 22.34
CA LYS A 654 26.88 21.89 22.72
C LYS A 654 27.97 21.67 21.68
N VAL A 655 27.73 22.10 20.43
CA VAL A 655 28.60 21.85 19.28
C VAL A 655 29.71 22.90 19.23
N THR A 656 30.88 22.57 19.76
CA THR A 656 32.04 23.48 19.84
C THR A 656 32.91 23.48 18.58
N ARG A 657 32.83 22.42 17.78
CA ARG A 657 33.58 22.17 16.53
C ARG A 657 32.66 21.45 15.54
N VAL A 658 32.86 21.68 14.24
CA VAL A 658 32.11 20.97 13.19
C VAL A 658 32.65 19.55 13.02
N HIS A 659 31.78 18.55 13.13
CA HIS A 659 32.13 17.14 12.93
C HIS A 659 31.63 16.60 11.58
N SER A 660 32.43 15.73 10.94
CA SER A 660 32.01 14.96 9.77
C SER A 660 30.88 13.97 10.12
N LEU A 661 30.01 13.69 9.16
CA LEU A 661 28.78 12.87 9.25
C LEU A 661 27.71 13.37 10.23
N SER A 662 28.07 13.78 11.46
CA SER A 662 27.14 14.04 12.55
C SER A 662 26.63 15.48 12.62
N THR A 663 27.40 16.50 12.25
CA THR A 663 26.96 17.89 12.38
C THR A 663 26.11 18.31 11.17
N ARG A 664 24.95 18.93 11.43
CA ARG A 664 24.11 19.55 10.38
C ARG A 664 24.42 21.04 10.30
N LEU A 665 24.72 21.50 9.08
CA LEU A 665 25.15 22.85 8.76
C LEU A 665 24.13 23.51 7.81
N ARG A 666 24.03 24.84 7.85
CA ARG A 666 23.56 25.66 6.74
C ARG A 666 24.72 26.52 6.27
N ILE A 667 24.82 26.71 4.97
CA ILE A 667 25.90 27.46 4.34
C ILE A 667 25.26 28.72 3.75
N LYS A 668 25.59 29.88 4.32
CA LYS A 668 24.90 31.15 4.05
C LYS A 668 25.81 32.12 3.31
N HIS A 669 25.39 32.59 2.15
CA HIS A 669 26.15 33.59 1.40
C HIS A 669 26.19 34.92 2.15
N GLN A 670 27.38 35.48 2.35
CA GLN A 670 27.57 36.63 3.25
C GLN A 670 26.85 37.90 2.78
N ASN A 671 27.00 38.28 1.50
CA ASN A 671 26.56 39.61 1.03
C ASN A 671 25.06 39.70 0.77
N THR A 672 24.44 38.63 0.26
CA THR A 672 23.00 38.60 -0.03
C THR A 672 22.18 37.95 1.09
N GLY A 673 22.83 37.30 2.06
CA GLY A 673 22.18 36.62 3.19
C GLY A 673 21.41 35.35 2.85
N CYS A 674 21.44 34.89 1.59
CA CYS A 674 20.73 33.69 1.12
C CYS A 674 21.42 32.39 1.57
N TYR A 675 20.70 31.27 1.51
CA TYR A 675 21.16 29.96 1.98
C TYR A 675 21.34 28.97 0.82
N LEU A 676 22.49 28.28 0.78
CA LEU A 676 22.81 27.24 -0.19
C LEU A 676 21.80 26.08 -0.09
N ARG A 677 21.12 25.77 -1.19
CA ARG A 677 19.93 24.91 -1.21
C ARG A 677 19.87 24.02 -2.44
N ALA A 678 19.60 22.73 -2.23
CA ALA A 678 19.37 21.75 -3.29
C ALA A 678 18.06 20.99 -3.01
N ALA A 679 17.03 21.21 -3.84
CA ALA A 679 15.65 20.83 -3.54
C ALA A 679 14.96 20.06 -4.67
N ASN A 680 15.63 19.04 -5.21
CA ASN A 680 15.12 18.09 -6.21
C ASN A 680 14.62 18.72 -7.55
N ALA A 681 14.81 20.01 -7.77
CA ALA A 681 14.67 20.62 -9.08
C ALA A 681 15.76 20.07 -10.01
N ILE A 682 15.38 19.47 -11.13
CA ILE A 682 16.30 18.82 -12.06
C ILE A 682 16.66 19.82 -13.17
N LEU A 683 17.96 19.98 -13.46
CA LEU A 683 18.43 20.79 -14.57
C LEU A 683 18.08 20.14 -15.92
N PRO A 684 17.86 20.92 -17.00
CA PRO A 684 17.71 20.39 -18.34
C PRO A 684 18.95 19.61 -18.82
N GLN A 685 18.88 19.04 -20.02
CA GLN A 685 19.93 18.17 -20.57
C GLN A 685 21.34 18.81 -20.63
N TRP A 686 21.44 20.15 -20.72
CA TRP A 686 22.71 20.89 -20.66
C TRP A 686 23.41 20.86 -19.28
N GLY A 687 22.68 20.53 -18.22
CA GLY A 687 23.17 20.27 -16.87
C GLY A 687 23.08 18.78 -16.50
N PHE A 688 23.16 17.91 -17.51
CA PHE A 688 23.23 16.45 -17.39
C PHE A 688 22.08 15.78 -16.60
N LYS A 689 20.92 16.43 -16.48
CA LYS A 689 19.81 16.04 -15.57
C LYS A 689 20.24 15.89 -14.09
N GLN A 690 21.29 16.59 -13.66
CA GLN A 690 21.68 16.72 -12.25
C GLN A 690 20.73 17.67 -11.49
N VAL A 691 20.78 17.67 -10.15
CA VAL A 691 19.92 18.54 -9.32
C VAL A 691 20.49 19.96 -9.25
N GLU A 692 19.61 20.95 -9.36
CA GLU A 692 19.95 22.38 -9.22
C GLU A 692 20.41 22.71 -7.80
N VAL A 693 21.58 23.34 -7.69
CA VAL A 693 22.01 24.08 -6.50
C VAL A 693 21.70 25.56 -6.71
N SER A 694 21.09 26.18 -5.72
CA SER A 694 20.66 27.58 -5.76
C SER A 694 20.83 28.23 -4.37
N CYS A 695 20.73 29.56 -4.30
CA CYS A 695 20.81 30.28 -3.03
C CYS A 695 19.47 30.93 -2.71
N ASP A 696 18.77 30.38 -1.70
CA ASP A 696 17.41 30.78 -1.31
C ASP A 696 17.42 32.01 -0.40
N LYS A 697 16.64 33.02 -0.78
CA LYS A 697 16.51 34.31 -0.08
C LYS A 697 15.73 34.18 1.23
N ALA A 698 14.95 33.12 1.41
CA ALA A 698 14.18 32.87 2.61
C ALA A 698 15.02 32.17 3.70
N ASN A 699 15.14 32.80 4.88
CA ASN A 699 15.76 32.17 6.05
C ASN A 699 14.80 31.17 6.73
N ASN A 700 14.41 30.11 6.02
CA ASN A 700 13.59 29.05 6.59
C ASN A 700 14.46 28.05 7.36
N GLN A 701 14.54 28.21 8.69
CA GLN A 701 15.23 27.27 9.58
C GLN A 701 14.60 25.85 9.63
N ARG A 702 13.49 25.60 8.94
CA ARG A 702 12.86 24.27 8.84
C ARG A 702 13.03 23.61 7.47
N ASP A 703 13.68 24.26 6.50
CA ASP A 703 13.90 23.64 5.18
C ASP A 703 15.14 22.75 5.21
N GLU A 704 14.92 21.44 5.30
CA GLU A 704 15.99 20.44 5.30
C GLU A 704 16.80 20.43 3.99
N HIS A 705 16.28 21.00 2.89
CA HIS A 705 17.05 21.21 1.65
C HIS A 705 18.12 22.30 1.76
N THR A 706 18.11 23.11 2.84
CA THR A 706 19.22 24.03 3.19
C THR A 706 20.25 23.39 4.11
N TYR A 707 20.00 22.16 4.58
CA TYR A 707 20.92 21.45 5.47
C TYR A 707 21.97 20.69 4.67
N TRP A 708 23.21 20.76 5.14
CA TRP A 708 24.37 20.06 4.60
C TRP A 708 25.12 19.34 5.72
N ASN A 709 25.81 18.25 5.38
CA ASN A 709 26.83 17.65 6.24
C ASN A 709 28.11 17.39 5.44
N ILE A 710 29.24 17.31 6.13
CA ILE A 710 30.50 16.84 5.55
C ILE A 710 30.42 15.32 5.47
N GLU A 711 30.42 14.74 4.26
CA GLU A 711 30.32 13.28 4.04
C GLU A 711 31.71 12.62 4.03
N SER A 712 32.58 12.97 3.07
CA SER A 712 34.00 12.62 3.11
C SER A 712 34.85 13.77 3.65
N HIS A 713 35.96 13.45 4.30
CA HIS A 713 36.90 14.41 4.85
C HIS A 713 38.33 13.83 4.83
N TRP A 714 39.28 14.61 4.34
CA TRP A 714 40.71 14.27 4.30
C TRP A 714 41.55 15.48 4.74
N ASN A 715 42.50 15.22 5.64
CA ASN A 715 43.52 16.19 6.06
C ASN A 715 44.66 15.42 6.75
N ASP A 716 45.85 15.39 6.16
CA ASP A 716 46.99 14.60 6.65
C ASP A 716 47.53 15.10 8.01
N ARG A 717 47.13 16.30 8.43
CA ARG A 717 47.49 16.91 9.73
C ARG A 717 46.58 16.45 10.88
N LEU A 718 45.51 15.70 10.59
CA LEU A 718 44.55 15.19 11.56
C LEU A 718 44.59 13.65 11.70
N PRO A 719 44.34 13.09 12.89
CA PRO A 719 44.21 11.65 13.05
C PRO A 719 42.94 11.13 12.36
N ALA A 720 43.04 9.93 11.76
CA ALA A 720 41.88 9.18 11.28
C ALA A 720 40.89 8.92 12.43
N GLY A 721 39.59 9.05 12.16
CA GLY A 721 38.54 8.79 13.14
C GLY A 721 38.23 7.29 13.32
N ASP A 722 37.46 6.97 14.36
CA ASP A 722 36.71 5.71 14.45
C ASP A 722 35.21 6.00 14.42
N GLN A 723 34.67 6.23 13.22
CA GLN A 723 33.29 6.72 13.09
C GLN A 723 32.23 5.62 13.31
N LYS A 724 32.67 4.36 13.52
CA LYS A 724 31.81 3.19 13.83
C LYS A 724 31.11 3.27 15.19
N LEU A 725 31.50 4.23 16.02
CA LEU A 725 30.88 4.53 17.31
C LEU A 725 29.51 5.23 17.18
N TYR A 726 29.27 5.94 16.06
CA TYR A 726 28.15 6.87 15.93
C TYR A 726 26.94 6.29 15.17
N ARG A 727 26.25 5.32 15.77
CA ARG A 727 25.13 4.61 15.12
C ARG A 727 23.89 5.46 14.88
N SER A 728 23.34 5.38 13.67
CA SER A 728 22.03 5.93 13.33
C SER A 728 20.89 5.13 14.01
N PRO A 729 19.84 5.78 14.56
CA PRO A 729 18.70 5.08 15.14
C PRO A 729 17.79 4.46 14.07
N PHE A 730 17.44 3.17 14.22
CA PHE A 730 16.63 2.42 13.23
C PHE A 730 15.38 3.18 12.73
N PHE A 731 14.58 3.78 13.62
CA PHE A 731 13.36 4.48 13.21
C PHE A 731 13.62 5.72 12.35
N ARG A 732 14.79 6.35 12.49
CA ARG A 732 15.22 7.47 11.64
C ARG A 732 15.59 6.98 10.24
N ASP A 733 16.37 5.90 10.13
CA ASP A 733 16.76 5.33 8.83
C ASP A 733 15.56 4.71 8.11
N PHE A 734 14.66 4.07 8.85
CA PHE A 734 13.36 3.60 8.39
C PHE A 734 12.52 4.76 7.83
N TRP A 735 12.38 5.87 8.56
CA TRP A 735 11.63 7.04 8.09
C TRP A 735 12.30 7.68 6.86
N HIS A 736 13.61 7.90 6.92
CA HIS A 736 14.40 8.48 5.82
C HIS A 736 14.26 7.66 4.53
N LEU A 737 14.42 6.34 4.62
CA LEU A 737 14.25 5.46 3.45
C LEU A 737 12.81 5.50 2.93
N ASN A 738 11.79 5.46 3.79
CA ASN A 738 10.39 5.53 3.33
C ASN A 738 10.04 6.86 2.66
N VAL A 739 10.58 8.00 3.14
CA VAL A 739 10.37 9.29 2.47
C VAL A 739 11.20 9.38 1.18
N ALA A 740 12.44 8.90 1.14
CA ALA A 740 13.22 8.82 -0.09
C ALA A 740 12.52 7.95 -1.16
N MET A 741 12.00 6.78 -0.77
CA MET A 741 11.15 5.94 -1.62
C MET A 741 9.94 6.71 -2.15
N MET A 742 9.26 7.51 -1.31
CA MET A 742 8.11 8.32 -1.74
C MET A 742 8.50 9.41 -2.74
N THR A 743 9.58 10.13 -2.48
CA THR A 743 10.12 11.16 -3.38
C THR A 743 10.51 10.56 -4.74
N SER A 744 11.27 9.47 -4.77
CA SER A 744 11.64 8.79 -6.01
C SER A 744 10.44 8.18 -6.74
N ASN A 745 9.46 7.64 -6.01
CA ASN A 745 8.23 7.07 -6.59
C ASN A 745 7.32 8.16 -7.21
N ASN A 746 7.34 9.38 -6.67
CA ASN A 746 6.70 10.56 -7.25
C ASN A 746 7.48 11.14 -8.43
N ALA A 747 8.79 10.93 -8.50
CA ALA A 747 9.65 11.36 -9.62
C ALA A 747 9.54 10.46 -10.87
N LEU A 748 8.83 9.32 -10.80
CA LEU A 748 8.56 8.42 -11.94
C LEU A 748 7.42 8.95 -12.87
N VAL A 749 7.47 10.24 -13.17
CA VAL A 749 6.60 10.92 -14.14
C VAL A 749 6.95 10.45 -15.56
N PRO A 750 5.97 10.25 -16.47
CA PRO A 750 6.27 9.94 -17.86
C PRO A 750 7.04 11.06 -18.54
N ASP A 751 8.18 10.74 -19.14
CA ASP A 751 8.93 11.64 -20.02
C ASP A 751 8.17 11.75 -21.35
N GLN A 752 7.60 12.91 -21.66
CA GLN A 752 6.68 13.08 -22.80
C GLN A 752 7.38 12.88 -24.16
N ASP A 753 8.70 13.10 -24.21
CA ASP A 753 9.52 12.92 -25.41
C ASP A 753 9.93 11.45 -25.63
N LYS A 754 9.48 10.51 -24.77
CA LYS A 754 9.87 9.10 -24.78
C LYS A 754 8.66 8.16 -25.00
N GLU A 755 8.58 7.57 -26.19
CA GLU A 755 7.63 6.48 -26.49
C GLU A 755 7.91 5.22 -25.65
N ASP A 756 7.27 5.08 -24.49
CA ASP A 756 7.19 3.78 -23.79
C ASP A 756 6.12 2.88 -24.44
N SER A 757 6.56 2.09 -25.42
CA SER A 757 5.73 1.11 -26.13
C SER A 757 5.20 -0.07 -25.28
N ILE A 758 5.52 -0.13 -23.98
CA ILE A 758 5.08 -1.15 -23.02
C ILE A 758 4.06 -0.58 -22.03
N ALA A 759 4.06 0.74 -21.81
CA ALA A 759 3.09 1.45 -20.99
C ALA A 759 1.64 1.33 -21.52
N SER A 760 0.66 1.54 -20.64
CA SER A 760 -0.76 1.39 -20.96
C SER A 760 -1.62 2.26 -20.05
N SER A 761 -2.62 2.94 -20.60
CA SER A 761 -3.50 3.82 -19.82
C SER A 761 -4.43 3.02 -18.89
N PRO A 762 -4.74 3.49 -17.67
CA PRO A 762 -5.69 2.83 -16.77
C PRO A 762 -7.04 2.48 -17.41
N PHE A 763 -7.55 3.35 -18.28
CA PHE A 763 -8.80 3.18 -19.02
C PHE A 763 -8.79 1.99 -20.00
N GLU A 764 -7.61 1.53 -20.42
CA GLU A 764 -7.43 0.39 -21.34
C GLU A 764 -7.63 -0.96 -20.66
N TRP A 765 -7.35 -1.04 -19.35
CA TRP A 765 -7.25 -2.32 -18.65
C TRP A 765 -8.60 -3.07 -18.57
N PRO A 766 -9.72 -2.47 -18.13
CA PRO A 766 -10.98 -3.21 -17.96
C PRO A 766 -11.54 -3.86 -19.23
N TYR A 767 -11.09 -3.39 -20.41
CA TYR A 767 -11.54 -3.86 -21.72
C TYR A 767 -10.53 -4.76 -22.45
N LEU A 768 -9.33 -4.96 -21.87
CA LEU A 768 -8.17 -5.55 -22.55
C LEU A 768 -7.89 -4.85 -23.89
N TRP A 769 -7.58 -3.54 -23.81
CA TRP A 769 -7.19 -2.79 -25.01
C TRP A 769 -5.81 -3.20 -25.53
N ASN A 770 -4.81 -3.07 -24.66
CA ASN A 770 -3.41 -3.41 -24.90
C ASN A 770 -2.99 -4.53 -23.94
N GLY A 771 -2.20 -5.49 -24.44
CA GLY A 771 -1.46 -6.47 -23.64
C GLY A 771 0.04 -6.14 -23.65
N MET A 772 0.76 -6.61 -22.63
CA MET A 772 2.15 -6.25 -22.38
C MET A 772 3.12 -7.35 -22.85
N ARG A 773 4.18 -6.99 -23.60
CA ARG A 773 5.22 -7.93 -24.02
C ARG A 773 6.18 -8.22 -22.88
N MET A 774 6.35 -9.50 -22.52
CA MET A 774 7.18 -9.91 -21.39
C MET A 774 8.65 -10.13 -21.75
N ASN A 775 8.99 -10.34 -23.02
CA ASN A 775 10.37 -10.57 -23.48
C ASN A 775 10.54 -10.19 -24.95
N GLY A 776 11.71 -10.51 -25.54
CA GLY A 776 11.98 -10.32 -26.97
C GLY A 776 11.07 -11.17 -27.86
N TRP A 777 10.82 -10.69 -29.09
CA TRP A 777 9.91 -11.33 -30.07
C TRP A 777 10.65 -11.87 -31.31
N GLY A 778 11.93 -12.22 -31.20
CA GLY A 778 12.68 -12.87 -32.28
C GLY A 778 12.11 -14.26 -32.60
N ASP A 779 12.07 -14.65 -33.87
CA ASP A 779 11.28 -15.81 -34.31
C ASP A 779 11.69 -17.13 -33.62
N ASP A 780 12.98 -17.36 -33.39
CA ASP A 780 13.54 -18.54 -32.70
C ASP A 780 13.37 -18.53 -31.16
N SER A 781 12.97 -17.40 -30.57
CA SER A 781 12.76 -17.26 -29.12
C SER A 781 11.34 -17.65 -28.68
N ILE A 782 11.21 -18.21 -27.47
CA ILE A 782 9.90 -18.50 -26.86
C ILE A 782 9.33 -17.19 -26.28
N LYS A 783 8.16 -16.76 -26.77
CA LYS A 783 7.60 -15.42 -26.51
C LYS A 783 6.48 -15.49 -25.48
N TYR A 784 6.40 -14.51 -24.59
CA TYR A 784 5.33 -14.41 -23.59
C TYR A 784 4.61 -13.06 -23.68
N TYR A 785 3.30 -13.08 -23.45
CA TYR A 785 2.43 -11.92 -23.59
C TYR A 785 1.43 -11.86 -22.45
N LEU A 786 1.56 -10.86 -21.60
CA LEU A 786 0.62 -10.58 -20.51
C LEU A 786 -0.66 -10.01 -21.11
N VAL A 787 -1.65 -10.87 -21.27
CA VAL A 787 -3.01 -10.54 -21.69
C VAL A 787 -3.97 -11.33 -20.81
N GLY A 788 -5.09 -10.72 -20.44
CA GLY A 788 -6.12 -11.37 -19.63
C GLY A 788 -6.92 -12.40 -20.42
N ASN A 789 -7.65 -13.25 -19.70
CA ASN A 789 -8.70 -14.06 -20.30
C ASN A 789 -9.90 -13.16 -20.65
N ALA A 790 -10.19 -13.01 -21.94
CA ALA A 790 -11.22 -12.08 -22.43
C ALA A 790 -12.61 -12.32 -21.82
N ALA A 791 -13.00 -13.58 -21.57
CA ALA A 791 -14.27 -13.87 -20.90
C ALA A 791 -14.23 -13.42 -19.43
N VAL A 792 -13.16 -13.71 -18.70
CA VAL A 792 -12.97 -13.28 -17.30
C VAL A 792 -13.04 -11.75 -17.17
N TRP A 793 -12.34 -11.02 -18.03
CA TRP A 793 -12.23 -9.57 -17.94
C TRP A 793 -13.52 -8.88 -18.40
N TRP A 794 -14.10 -9.25 -19.54
CA TRP A 794 -15.33 -8.60 -20.02
C TRP A 794 -16.55 -8.93 -19.16
N LEU A 795 -16.68 -10.16 -18.64
CA LEU A 795 -17.77 -10.51 -17.72
C LEU A 795 -17.62 -9.78 -16.37
N SER A 796 -16.41 -9.71 -15.82
CA SER A 796 -16.18 -9.01 -14.55
C SER A 796 -16.30 -7.49 -14.67
N THR A 797 -15.81 -6.87 -15.75
CA THR A 797 -16.04 -5.44 -16.05
C THR A 797 -17.52 -5.14 -16.26
N THR A 798 -18.26 -6.01 -16.97
CA THR A 798 -19.72 -5.86 -17.12
C THR A 798 -20.45 -5.94 -15.77
N SER A 799 -19.96 -6.77 -14.84
CA SER A 799 -20.56 -6.91 -13.50
C SER A 799 -20.57 -5.61 -12.69
N LEU A 800 -19.62 -4.69 -12.91
CA LEU A 800 -19.57 -3.38 -12.25
C LEU A 800 -20.82 -2.55 -12.59
N PHE A 801 -21.15 -2.45 -13.89
CA PHE A 801 -22.32 -1.72 -14.38
C PHE A 801 -23.63 -2.39 -13.96
N VAL A 802 -23.68 -3.73 -14.00
CA VAL A 802 -24.85 -4.50 -13.53
C VAL A 802 -25.06 -4.32 -12.02
N PHE A 803 -24.00 -4.24 -11.22
CA PHE A 803 -24.12 -3.97 -9.78
C PHE A 803 -24.68 -2.57 -9.51
N ILE A 804 -24.17 -1.53 -10.19
CA ILE A 804 -24.69 -0.16 -10.05
C ILE A 804 -26.18 -0.11 -10.40
N GLY A 805 -26.57 -0.70 -11.54
CA GLY A 805 -27.97 -0.76 -11.97
C GLY A 805 -28.87 -1.55 -11.00
N ALA A 806 -28.40 -2.70 -10.52
CA ALA A 806 -29.11 -3.52 -9.54
C ALA A 806 -29.28 -2.81 -8.19
N LEU A 807 -28.22 -2.19 -7.67
CA LEU A 807 -28.25 -1.45 -6.42
C LEU A 807 -29.21 -0.26 -6.51
N PHE A 808 -29.16 0.51 -7.60
CA PHE A 808 -30.09 1.61 -7.84
C PHE A 808 -31.54 1.13 -7.94
N TRP A 809 -31.80 0.05 -8.70
CA TRP A 809 -33.12 -0.57 -8.83
C TRP A 809 -33.70 -1.04 -7.48
N HIS A 810 -32.90 -1.73 -6.67
CA HIS A 810 -33.35 -2.19 -5.35
C HIS A 810 -33.51 -1.04 -4.35
N LEU A 811 -32.66 0.00 -4.37
CA LEU A 811 -32.85 1.21 -3.56
C LEU A 811 -34.14 1.95 -3.95
N MET A 812 -34.45 2.08 -5.25
CA MET A 812 -35.73 2.65 -5.71
C MET A 812 -36.94 1.84 -5.24
N ARG A 813 -36.83 0.50 -5.22
CA ARG A 813 -37.91 -0.40 -4.78
C ARG A 813 -38.09 -0.36 -3.27
N PHE A 814 -37.00 -0.34 -2.52
CA PHE A 814 -36.99 -0.11 -1.06
C PHE A 814 -37.65 1.23 -0.70
N GLN A 815 -37.29 2.32 -1.39
CA GLN A 815 -37.91 3.64 -1.24
C GLN A 815 -39.40 3.68 -1.65
N ARG A 816 -39.89 2.67 -2.38
CA ARG A 816 -41.30 2.44 -2.72
C ARG A 816 -42.00 1.43 -1.79
N ASN A 817 -41.36 1.04 -0.68
CA ASN A 817 -41.80 0.01 0.26
C ASN A 817 -42.00 -1.38 -0.36
N ILE A 818 -41.33 -1.67 -1.48
CA ILE A 818 -41.32 -2.98 -2.13
C ILE A 818 -40.06 -3.72 -1.66
N ASN A 819 -40.20 -4.58 -0.65
CA ASN A 819 -39.09 -5.40 -0.19
C ASN A 819 -38.88 -6.62 -1.11
N ASP A 820 -37.74 -6.65 -1.81
CA ASP A 820 -37.33 -7.77 -2.68
C ASP A 820 -36.60 -8.91 -1.94
N PHE A 821 -36.14 -8.68 -0.71
CA PHE A 821 -35.18 -9.53 0.00
C PHE A 821 -35.79 -10.19 1.25
N ALA A 822 -35.44 -11.45 1.51
CA ALA A 822 -35.71 -12.07 2.82
C ALA A 822 -34.79 -11.47 3.91
N PRO A 823 -35.13 -11.62 5.21
CA PRO A 823 -34.33 -11.09 6.31
C PRO A 823 -32.84 -11.45 6.20
N GLY A 824 -31.99 -10.43 6.18
CA GLY A 824 -30.53 -10.56 6.04
C GLY A 824 -29.99 -10.76 4.61
N GLU A 825 -30.80 -11.14 3.61
CA GLU A 825 -30.34 -11.29 2.22
C GLU A 825 -29.84 -9.94 1.65
N TRP A 826 -30.50 -8.83 2.00
CA TRP A 826 -30.07 -7.46 1.64
C TRP A 826 -28.70 -7.10 2.23
N ASN A 827 -28.47 -7.37 3.52
CA ASN A 827 -27.20 -7.09 4.18
C ASN A 827 -26.08 -7.94 3.58
N HIS A 828 -26.37 -9.17 3.18
CA HIS A 828 -25.43 -10.05 2.49
C HIS A 828 -25.10 -9.54 1.07
N PHE A 829 -26.10 -9.10 0.30
CA PHE A 829 -25.91 -8.46 -1.01
C PHE A 829 -25.05 -7.20 -0.92
N LEU A 830 -25.35 -6.31 0.04
CA LEU A 830 -24.53 -5.12 0.29
C LEU A 830 -23.11 -5.46 0.75
N TYR A 831 -22.92 -6.48 1.60
CA TYR A 831 -21.58 -6.89 2.04
C TYR A 831 -20.72 -7.38 0.86
N VAL A 832 -21.23 -8.30 0.05
CA VAL A 832 -20.53 -8.78 -1.15
C VAL A 832 -20.29 -7.64 -2.15
N GLY A 833 -21.27 -6.74 -2.30
CA GLY A 833 -21.12 -5.52 -3.09
C GLY A 833 -20.02 -4.57 -2.60
N LYS A 834 -19.90 -4.37 -1.28
CA LYS A 834 -18.84 -3.54 -0.67
C LYS A 834 -17.46 -4.15 -0.87
N ILE A 835 -17.31 -5.47 -0.69
CA ILE A 835 -16.05 -6.16 -0.96
C ILE A 835 -15.68 -6.09 -2.45
N GLY A 836 -16.60 -6.45 -3.35
CA GLY A 836 -16.33 -6.51 -4.79
C GLY A 836 -16.28 -5.15 -5.48
N PHE A 837 -17.34 -4.34 -5.40
CA PHE A 837 -17.37 -3.03 -6.05
C PHE A 837 -16.51 -2.00 -5.29
N GLY A 838 -16.60 -1.95 -3.96
CA GLY A 838 -15.78 -1.04 -3.14
C GLY A 838 -14.29 -1.37 -3.21
N GLY A 839 -13.93 -2.67 -3.18
CA GLY A 839 -12.56 -3.12 -3.39
C GLY A 839 -12.01 -2.74 -4.77
N TRP A 840 -12.80 -2.93 -5.83
CA TRP A 840 -12.44 -2.51 -7.19
C TRP A 840 -12.22 -0.99 -7.27
N VAL A 841 -13.15 -0.19 -6.74
CA VAL A 841 -13.06 1.28 -6.68
C VAL A 841 -11.75 1.74 -6.01
N LEU A 842 -11.44 1.17 -4.84
CA LEU A 842 -10.25 1.55 -4.05
C LEU A 842 -8.92 1.18 -4.74
N HIS A 843 -8.89 0.14 -5.57
CA HIS A 843 -7.69 -0.24 -6.33
C HIS A 843 -7.62 0.40 -7.72
N TYR A 844 -8.74 0.82 -8.30
CA TYR A 844 -8.78 1.39 -9.65
C TYR A 844 -8.61 2.92 -9.67
N ILE A 845 -9.40 3.64 -8.86
CA ILE A 845 -9.44 5.11 -8.89
C ILE A 845 -8.07 5.77 -8.63
N PRO A 846 -7.20 5.28 -7.72
CA PRO A 846 -5.87 5.88 -7.54
C PRO A 846 -5.06 5.95 -8.84
N PHE A 847 -5.11 4.93 -9.70
CA PHE A 847 -4.40 4.95 -10.98
C PHE A 847 -4.95 5.98 -11.98
N LEU A 848 -6.23 6.38 -11.86
CA LEU A 848 -6.81 7.46 -12.68
C LEU A 848 -6.28 8.86 -12.28
N ILE A 849 -5.70 8.99 -11.08
CA ILE A 849 -5.24 10.25 -10.49
C ILE A 849 -3.70 10.33 -10.47
N MET A 850 -3.01 9.19 -10.49
CA MET A 850 -1.56 9.09 -10.41
C MET A 850 -0.85 9.45 -11.73
N GLY A 851 -0.24 10.63 -11.80
CA GLY A 851 0.57 11.12 -12.93
C GLY A 851 1.95 10.45 -13.09
N ARG A 852 2.01 9.11 -13.05
CA ARG A 852 3.23 8.30 -13.21
C ARG A 852 3.09 7.33 -14.38
N VAL A 853 4.21 6.71 -14.79
CA VAL A 853 4.15 5.57 -15.74
C VAL A 853 3.38 4.39 -15.12
N THR A 854 2.47 3.80 -15.89
CA THR A 854 1.63 2.65 -15.51
C THR A 854 1.53 1.58 -16.61
N TYR A 855 1.23 0.35 -16.19
CA TYR A 855 1.31 -0.88 -17.00
C TYR A 855 0.18 -1.85 -16.59
N LEU A 856 -0.29 -2.70 -17.51
CA LEU A 856 -1.44 -3.61 -17.33
C LEU A 856 -1.40 -4.45 -16.04
N HIS A 857 -0.21 -4.86 -15.56
CA HIS A 857 -0.08 -5.66 -14.35
C HIS A 857 -0.64 -4.98 -13.08
N HIS A 858 -0.73 -3.64 -13.07
CA HIS A 858 -1.33 -2.87 -11.97
C HIS A 858 -2.83 -3.14 -11.79
N TYR A 859 -3.54 -3.61 -12.81
CA TYR A 859 -4.95 -3.98 -12.72
C TYR A 859 -5.17 -5.37 -12.09
N LEU A 860 -4.13 -6.18 -11.92
CA LEU A 860 -4.28 -7.58 -11.49
C LEU A 860 -4.76 -7.76 -10.03
N PRO A 861 -4.40 -6.89 -9.06
CA PRO A 861 -5.09 -6.85 -7.77
C PRO A 861 -6.55 -6.37 -7.92
N THR A 862 -6.79 -5.36 -8.77
CA THR A 862 -8.12 -4.76 -9.02
C THR A 862 -9.13 -5.74 -9.61
N LEU A 863 -8.68 -6.58 -10.55
CA LEU A 863 -9.45 -7.64 -11.21
C LEU A 863 -10.03 -8.66 -10.22
N TRP A 864 -9.38 -8.91 -9.09
CA TRP A 864 -9.87 -9.86 -8.08
C TRP A 864 -11.24 -9.44 -7.56
N PHE A 865 -11.42 -8.15 -7.31
CA PHE A 865 -12.65 -7.59 -6.75
C PHE A 865 -13.80 -7.57 -7.77
N SER A 866 -13.54 -7.34 -9.06
CA SER A 866 -14.56 -7.49 -10.10
C SER A 866 -14.92 -8.97 -10.36
N VAL A 867 -13.98 -9.91 -10.20
CA VAL A 867 -14.27 -11.36 -10.28
C VAL A 867 -15.13 -11.82 -9.10
N ILE A 868 -14.85 -11.34 -7.87
CA ILE A 868 -15.74 -11.52 -6.70
C ILE A 868 -17.14 -10.98 -7.00
N LEU A 869 -17.24 -9.75 -7.53
CA LEU A 869 -18.51 -9.09 -7.80
C LEU A 869 -19.34 -9.86 -8.84
N PHE A 870 -18.73 -10.30 -9.94
CA PHE A 870 -19.38 -11.14 -10.94
C PHE A 870 -19.89 -12.46 -10.32
N GLY A 871 -19.06 -13.13 -9.50
CA GLY A 871 -19.47 -14.32 -8.76
C GLY A 871 -20.69 -14.07 -7.88
N GLY A 872 -20.69 -12.97 -7.12
CA GLY A 872 -21.79 -12.59 -6.23
C GLY A 872 -23.09 -12.24 -6.97
N LEU A 873 -23.01 -11.50 -8.07
CA LEU A 873 -24.17 -11.16 -8.90
C LEU A 873 -24.76 -12.40 -9.58
N LEU A 874 -23.93 -13.27 -10.13
CA LEU A 874 -24.37 -14.51 -10.78
C LEU A 874 -24.99 -15.46 -9.74
N ASP A 875 -24.43 -15.51 -8.53
CA ASP A 875 -25.00 -16.25 -7.42
C ASP A 875 -26.37 -15.71 -7.00
N HIS A 876 -26.52 -14.40 -6.85
CA HIS A 876 -27.79 -13.76 -6.49
C HIS A 876 -28.86 -13.94 -7.58
N PHE A 877 -28.60 -13.49 -8.82
CA PHE A 877 -29.60 -13.45 -9.89
C PHE A 877 -29.88 -14.80 -10.54
N VAL A 878 -28.93 -15.74 -10.55
CA VAL A 878 -29.09 -17.04 -11.22
C VAL A 878 -29.19 -18.20 -10.23
N PHE A 879 -28.18 -18.41 -9.38
CA PHE A 879 -28.08 -19.67 -8.63
C PHE A 879 -28.97 -19.73 -7.37
N LYS A 880 -29.03 -18.65 -6.57
CA LYS A 880 -29.95 -18.48 -5.43
C LYS A 880 -31.37 -18.11 -5.87
N SER A 881 -31.56 -17.58 -7.08
CA SER A 881 -32.87 -17.21 -7.61
C SER A 881 -33.87 -18.37 -7.59
N ARG A 882 -35.02 -18.15 -6.95
CA ARG A 882 -36.14 -19.12 -6.83
C ARG A 882 -37.00 -19.18 -8.11
N ARG A 883 -36.82 -18.24 -9.04
CA ARG A 883 -37.59 -18.12 -10.29
C ARG A 883 -37.01 -18.95 -11.46
N LEU A 884 -35.74 -19.33 -11.40
CA LEU A 884 -35.07 -20.07 -12.48
C LEU A 884 -35.06 -21.57 -12.21
N THR A 885 -35.35 -22.36 -13.25
CA THR A 885 -35.32 -23.82 -13.17
C THR A 885 -33.89 -24.34 -12.98
N GLN A 886 -33.73 -25.53 -12.39
CA GLN A 886 -32.42 -26.16 -12.26
C GLN A 886 -31.75 -26.44 -13.63
N ARG A 887 -32.54 -26.66 -14.70
CA ARG A 887 -32.02 -26.75 -16.08
C ARG A 887 -31.38 -25.43 -16.51
N THR A 888 -32.06 -24.30 -16.28
CA THR A 888 -31.54 -22.95 -16.57
C THR A 888 -30.24 -22.68 -15.81
N LYS A 889 -30.16 -23.06 -14.53
CA LYS A 889 -28.96 -22.90 -13.69
C LYS A 889 -27.77 -23.71 -14.24
N TRP A 890 -28.00 -24.97 -14.63
CA TRP A 890 -26.99 -25.80 -15.30
C TRP A 890 -26.52 -25.19 -16.63
N ILE A 891 -27.44 -24.71 -17.47
CA ILE A 891 -27.10 -24.09 -18.77
C ILE A 891 -26.21 -22.86 -18.58
N VAL A 892 -26.55 -21.96 -17.65
CA VAL A 892 -25.73 -20.77 -17.36
C VAL A 892 -24.37 -21.16 -16.79
N PHE A 893 -24.32 -22.12 -15.86
CA PHE A 893 -23.06 -22.62 -15.31
C PHE A 893 -22.12 -23.19 -16.39
N LEU A 894 -22.65 -24.01 -17.29
CA LEU A 894 -21.89 -24.63 -18.38
C LEU A 894 -21.48 -23.60 -19.44
N ALA A 895 -22.33 -22.62 -19.75
CA ALA A 895 -22.01 -21.54 -20.69
C ALA A 895 -20.88 -20.64 -20.16
N VAL A 896 -20.97 -20.18 -18.91
CA VAL A 896 -19.93 -19.33 -18.29
C VAL A 896 -18.62 -20.11 -18.14
N SER A 897 -18.66 -21.30 -17.55
CA SER A 897 -17.46 -22.13 -17.36
C SER A 897 -16.81 -22.54 -18.69
N GLY A 898 -17.64 -22.91 -19.67
CA GLY A 898 -17.20 -23.23 -21.03
C GLY A 898 -16.57 -22.05 -21.75
N SER A 899 -17.11 -20.83 -21.62
CA SER A 899 -16.51 -19.63 -22.21
C SER A 899 -15.13 -19.28 -21.62
N VAL A 900 -14.97 -19.44 -20.30
CA VAL A 900 -13.69 -19.21 -19.59
C VAL A 900 -12.65 -20.27 -19.97
N LEU A 901 -13.06 -21.54 -20.08
CA LEU A 901 -12.19 -22.63 -20.55
C LEU A 901 -11.81 -22.50 -22.03
N PHE A 902 -12.75 -22.09 -22.89
CA PHE A 902 -12.50 -21.90 -24.32
C PHE A 902 -11.51 -20.76 -24.59
N THR A 903 -11.72 -19.60 -23.96
CA THR A 903 -10.80 -18.44 -24.06
C THR A 903 -9.42 -18.77 -23.50
N PHE A 904 -9.35 -19.48 -22.37
CA PHE A 904 -8.08 -19.99 -21.83
C PHE A 904 -7.37 -20.90 -22.84
N TRP A 905 -8.06 -21.93 -23.36
CA TRP A 905 -7.47 -22.88 -24.30
C TRP A 905 -7.05 -22.22 -25.63
N TRP A 906 -7.81 -21.25 -26.13
CA TRP A 906 -7.50 -20.53 -27.37
C TRP A 906 -6.21 -19.71 -27.29
N PHE A 907 -5.93 -19.14 -26.12
CA PHE A 907 -4.80 -18.23 -25.89
C PHE A 907 -3.67 -18.81 -25.00
N HIS A 908 -3.77 -20.05 -24.52
CA HIS A 908 -2.86 -20.62 -23.51
C HIS A 908 -1.36 -20.45 -23.81
N GLU A 909 -0.96 -20.49 -25.08
CA GLU A 909 0.42 -20.25 -25.52
C GLU A 909 0.97 -18.88 -25.11
N THR A 910 0.15 -17.82 -25.02
CA THR A 910 0.62 -16.49 -24.55
C THR A 910 1.20 -16.56 -23.14
N ALA A 911 0.75 -17.55 -22.36
CA ALA A 911 1.16 -17.80 -21.00
C ALA A 911 2.15 -18.97 -20.85
N PHE A 912 1.97 -20.08 -21.56
CA PHE A 912 2.89 -21.24 -21.49
C PHE A 912 4.16 -21.09 -22.32
N GLY A 913 4.14 -20.25 -23.35
CA GLY A 913 5.26 -19.97 -24.25
C GLY A 913 4.84 -20.13 -25.72
N ILE A 914 4.93 -19.04 -26.49
CA ILE A 914 4.67 -19.01 -27.92
C ILE A 914 5.95 -19.44 -28.67
N GLU A 915 5.84 -20.43 -29.54
CA GLU A 915 6.97 -20.93 -30.35
C GLU A 915 6.90 -20.50 -31.82
N GLY A 916 8.08 -20.26 -32.40
CA GLY A 916 8.22 -19.92 -33.82
C GLY A 916 7.70 -18.52 -34.20
N PRO A 917 7.56 -18.24 -35.52
CA PRO A 917 7.35 -16.88 -36.00
C PRO A 917 6.03 -16.23 -35.57
N ALA A 918 6.11 -15.01 -35.04
CA ALA A 918 4.94 -14.29 -34.54
C ALA A 918 3.89 -14.00 -35.62
N THR A 919 4.30 -13.94 -36.88
CA THR A 919 3.43 -13.79 -38.06
C THR A 919 2.37 -14.90 -38.17
N LYS A 920 2.66 -16.12 -37.69
CA LYS A 920 1.73 -17.26 -37.71
C LYS A 920 0.53 -17.07 -36.78
N LEU A 921 0.59 -16.12 -35.84
CA LEU A 921 -0.42 -15.91 -34.78
C LEU A 921 -1.54 -14.95 -35.19
N LYS A 922 -1.53 -14.43 -36.42
CA LYS A 922 -2.49 -13.42 -36.92
C LYS A 922 -3.97 -13.82 -36.76
N TYR A 923 -4.27 -15.12 -36.68
CA TYR A 923 -5.62 -15.66 -36.43
C TYR A 923 -6.10 -15.49 -34.97
N ARG A 924 -5.21 -15.22 -34.02
CA ARG A 924 -5.55 -14.92 -32.62
C ARG A 924 -5.86 -13.44 -32.37
N THR A 925 -5.69 -12.57 -33.36
CA THR A 925 -5.95 -11.12 -33.26
C THR A 925 -7.46 -10.83 -33.27
N TRP A 926 -8.12 -10.98 -32.12
CA TRP A 926 -9.57 -10.76 -31.96
C TRP A 926 -10.00 -9.28 -32.08
N ARG A 927 -9.07 -8.33 -31.96
CA ARG A 927 -9.34 -6.88 -32.09
C ARG A 927 -8.29 -6.23 -32.99
N LYS A 928 -8.73 -5.37 -33.92
CA LYS A 928 -7.84 -4.49 -34.68
C LYS A 928 -7.45 -3.27 -33.85
N LEU A 929 -6.20 -2.83 -33.96
CA LEU A 929 -5.63 -1.69 -33.22
C LEU A 929 -5.94 -0.34 -33.91
N GLU A 930 -7.15 -0.18 -34.45
CA GLU A 930 -7.53 0.95 -35.34
C GLU A 930 -8.52 1.96 -34.71
N PHE A 931 -8.75 1.91 -33.40
CA PHE A 931 -9.82 2.68 -32.74
C PHE A 931 -9.45 4.12 -32.35
N ALA A 932 -8.19 4.54 -32.49
CA ALA A 932 -7.81 5.96 -32.39
C ALA A 932 -8.75 6.81 -33.25
N ARG A 933 -8.93 6.39 -34.52
CA ARG A 933 -9.86 7.00 -35.48
C ARG A 933 -11.31 7.12 -34.98
N LEU A 934 -11.79 6.24 -34.10
CA LEU A 934 -13.15 6.36 -33.55
C LEU A 934 -13.21 7.36 -32.38
N ILE A 935 -12.15 7.49 -31.59
CA ILE A 935 -12.06 8.52 -30.56
C ILE A 935 -11.89 9.90 -31.23
N ASP A 936 -11.03 10.02 -32.25
CA ASP A 936 -10.86 11.25 -33.02
C ASP A 936 -12.19 11.69 -33.68
N PHE A 937 -12.92 10.74 -34.28
CA PHE A 937 -14.24 10.95 -34.87
C PHE A 937 -15.32 11.33 -33.84
N MET A 938 -15.25 10.80 -32.61
CA MET A 938 -16.19 11.10 -31.53
C MET A 938 -15.87 12.40 -30.76
N LEU A 939 -14.61 12.85 -30.78
CA LEU A 939 -14.15 14.08 -30.11
C LEU A 939 -14.10 15.30 -31.05
N GLY A 940 -14.30 15.12 -32.37
CA GLY A 940 -14.38 16.22 -33.33
C GLY A 940 -13.07 16.98 -33.58
N SER A 941 -11.94 16.41 -33.17
CA SER A 941 -10.63 17.04 -33.28
C SER A 941 -10.06 16.90 -34.69
N PHE A 942 -10.40 17.83 -35.58
CA PHE A 942 -9.75 17.96 -36.89
C PHE A 942 -8.32 18.52 -36.73
N SER A 943 -7.39 17.67 -36.31
CA SER A 943 -5.95 17.91 -36.43
C SER A 943 -5.38 17.08 -37.57
N SER A 944 -5.37 17.65 -38.78
CA SER A 944 -4.74 17.04 -39.94
C SER A 944 -3.21 17.16 -39.84
N ASP A 945 -2.56 16.13 -39.30
CA ASP A 945 -1.21 15.65 -39.69
C ASP A 945 -0.71 14.55 -38.74
N LEU A 946 -0.96 13.26 -39.07
CA LEU A 946 -0.30 12.11 -38.43
C LEU A 946 -0.50 10.79 -39.22
N TYR A 947 0.31 10.60 -40.26
CA TYR A 947 0.36 9.35 -41.04
C TYR A 947 1.18 8.26 -40.31
N PHE A 948 0.51 7.39 -39.55
CA PHE A 948 1.11 6.18 -38.98
C PHE A 948 1.03 4.99 -39.95
N GLU A 949 1.93 4.94 -40.93
CA GLU A 949 2.17 3.74 -41.74
C GLU A 949 3.30 2.86 -41.16
N ASN A 950 3.12 1.54 -41.30
CA ASN A 950 4.18 0.52 -41.38
C ASN A 950 5.36 0.60 -40.38
N ARG A 951 5.09 0.50 -39.07
CA ARG A 951 6.10 -0.08 -38.15
C ARG A 951 6.04 -1.62 -38.20
N VAL A 952 7.21 -2.27 -38.14
CA VAL A 952 7.46 -3.72 -38.35
C VAL A 952 7.39 -4.18 -39.81
N TYR A 953 8.32 -3.69 -40.63
CA TYR A 953 9.17 -4.56 -41.47
C TYR A 953 10.59 -3.98 -41.56
N VAL A 954 11.56 -4.88 -41.74
CA VAL A 954 13.03 -4.73 -41.79
C VAL A 954 13.59 -3.34 -42.18
N LYS A 955 14.55 -2.84 -41.38
CA LYS A 955 15.72 -2.13 -41.92
C LYS A 955 17.00 -2.58 -41.20
N ARG A 956 17.88 -3.29 -41.92
CA ARG A 956 19.19 -3.78 -41.44
C ARG A 956 20.22 -3.71 -42.58
N SER A 957 20.63 -2.50 -42.92
CA SER A 957 21.78 -2.21 -43.79
C SER A 957 22.14 -0.72 -43.68
N GLU A 958 23.43 -0.41 -43.89
CA GLU A 958 23.97 0.93 -44.16
C GLU A 958 23.79 2.01 -43.08
N LEU A 959 24.56 1.87 -41.99
CA LEU A 959 25.81 2.64 -41.79
C LEU A 959 26.71 1.94 -40.76
#